data_AF-A0A358DNI5-F1
#
_entry.id   AF-A0A358DNI5-F1
#
_cell.length_a   1.000
_cell.length_b   1.000
_cell.length_c   1.000
_cell.angle_alpha   90.00
_cell.angle_beta   90.00
_cell.angle_gamma   90.00
#
_symmetry.space_group_name_H-M   'P 1'
#
loop_
_entity.id
_entity.type
_entity.pdbx_description
1 polymer ?
#
loop_
_entity_poly.entity_id
_entity_poly.type
_entity_poly.pdbx_seq_one_letter_code
_entity_poly.pdbx_strand_id
1 'polypeptide(L)'
;MPPALDVRFFDANGRPIPSEVTTREDGVLSTTIFGAPEGDDLSMQIRGVFGSVRYDLAVEQRNDFCPTVDIEPNQSTELATIIPYGESVEGSLCALPGEAEDRDVYAVSLLAGQRVGFVVENRGGAMVEVAMVNAEGRVLGAPVRVDGRQGRGLLPVLTEAQLGASGIAWVRLRGVDAVYSITFALFQVPVGCEDDADEPDDQPAFSVALNGVREGILCPGSPDYSEINLQPQDGLKVEVVSVEGAAAGWRLAGPNGQNWQFQASPDGFRLNLENAPMAGAYQIIGLPSGDSSRYRLRAEAVPGGLCLPDTRDPADDEIEGANRLAENSSTAFQNACADDDWFLIPSSLGRQGRLRIRRFSNQDRNIFMDLFAPGDSNPIASGVSRGSYGDLEFVGAVDGDHHLRIRGAADQTLRYQLQLLGPPPINDLCANPQAIRDLVPGEEQVFTGTTAGAHDNTQSRCGGVQAGDVQYLVRVPEGGGVIRFGLEPSPGVNLMLSLTTHCGGDELYCDNDGGVGLNDLLEADLDAGIYALSVDTRSSFAVGGDFTLRVSMTGPETRAPFVHGADGCTGTLPIIPLPQNQLGESILRSTFEGLGDASSGSCGFNLAGADGFFRLSLQEARRVQLEVPSSGRMAIYVRLADCRLPVDMACQ
;
A
#
# COMPACT_ATOMS: atom_id res chain seq x y z
N MET A 1 58.11 -16.62 -17.61
CA MET A 1 57.91 -16.82 -16.16
C MET A 1 56.43 -16.56 -15.87
N PRO A 2 55.75 -17.31 -14.99
CA PRO A 2 54.38 -16.97 -14.60
C PRO A 2 54.35 -15.56 -13.97
N PRO A 3 53.31 -14.76 -14.22
CA PRO A 3 53.23 -13.40 -13.70
C PRO A 3 53.18 -13.43 -12.16
N ALA A 4 53.78 -12.42 -11.52
CA ALA A 4 53.82 -12.28 -10.06
C ALA A 4 52.45 -11.86 -9.46
N LEU A 5 51.49 -11.49 -10.32
CA LEU A 5 50.15 -11.01 -9.97
C LEU A 5 49.10 -11.78 -10.80
N ASP A 6 47.99 -12.16 -10.17
CA ASP A 6 46.73 -12.61 -10.78
C ASP A 6 45.74 -11.45 -10.73
N VAL A 7 45.14 -11.07 -11.86
CA VAL A 7 44.21 -9.94 -11.97
C VAL A 7 42.88 -10.48 -12.49
N ARG A 8 41.77 -10.14 -11.81
CA ARG A 8 40.41 -10.53 -12.19
C ARG A 8 39.46 -9.36 -12.09
N PHE A 9 38.42 -9.38 -12.91
CA PHE A 9 37.40 -8.35 -12.96
C PHE A 9 36.04 -8.95 -12.63
N PHE A 10 35.18 -8.15 -11.99
CA PHE A 10 33.81 -8.54 -11.68
C PHE A 10 32.84 -7.39 -11.96
N ASP A 11 31.62 -7.74 -12.36
CA ASP A 11 30.51 -6.80 -12.55
C ASP A 11 29.94 -6.30 -11.21
N ALA A 12 28.93 -5.41 -11.26
CA ALA A 12 28.30 -4.85 -10.07
C ALA A 12 27.63 -5.91 -9.17
N ASN A 13 27.32 -7.08 -9.72
CA ASN A 13 26.73 -8.23 -9.03
C ASN A 13 27.79 -9.23 -8.53
N GLY A 14 29.09 -8.96 -8.73
CA GLY A 14 30.19 -9.82 -8.31
C GLY A 14 30.44 -11.03 -9.22
N ARG A 15 29.93 -11.05 -10.45
CA ARG A 15 30.18 -12.12 -11.41
C ARG A 15 31.49 -11.86 -12.16
N PRO A 16 32.35 -12.88 -12.36
CA PRO A 16 33.64 -12.70 -13.01
C PRO A 16 33.48 -12.37 -14.50
N ILE A 17 34.18 -11.32 -14.95
CA ILE A 17 34.22 -10.86 -16.34
C ILE A 17 35.41 -11.52 -17.05
N PRO A 18 35.23 -12.11 -18.25
CA PRO A 18 36.33 -12.62 -19.05
C PRO A 18 37.37 -11.54 -19.33
N SER A 19 38.64 -11.86 -19.09
CA SER A 19 39.76 -10.95 -19.35
C SER A 19 40.96 -11.70 -19.91
N GLU A 20 41.72 -11.03 -20.77
CA GLU A 20 42.97 -11.53 -21.31
C GLU A 20 44.13 -10.76 -20.68
N VAL A 21 45.09 -11.51 -20.14
CA VAL A 21 46.27 -10.97 -19.45
C VAL A 21 47.50 -11.25 -20.29
N THR A 22 48.17 -10.19 -20.73
CA THR A 22 49.44 -10.26 -21.46
C THR A 22 50.55 -9.62 -20.63
N THR A 23 51.73 -10.22 -20.67
CA THR A 23 52.92 -9.66 -20.01
C THR A 23 53.84 -9.11 -21.09
N ARG A 24 54.11 -7.80 -21.06
CA ARG A 24 55.05 -7.14 -21.97
C ARG A 24 56.50 -7.46 -21.59
N GLU A 25 57.41 -7.27 -22.55
CA GLU A 25 58.85 -7.56 -22.37
C GLU A 25 59.52 -6.70 -21.28
N ASP A 26 58.95 -5.55 -20.94
CA ASP A 26 59.37 -4.65 -19.85
C ASP A 26 58.81 -5.06 -18.47
N GLY A 27 58.05 -6.16 -18.39
CA GLY A 27 57.45 -6.66 -17.16
C GLY A 27 56.12 -6.03 -16.80
N VAL A 28 55.56 -5.16 -17.65
CA VAL A 28 54.21 -4.59 -17.46
C VAL A 28 53.16 -5.65 -17.78
N LEU A 29 52.26 -5.89 -16.82
CA LEU A 29 51.05 -6.67 -17.02
C LEU A 29 49.98 -5.77 -17.64
N SER A 30 49.54 -6.12 -18.85
CA SER A 30 48.44 -5.47 -19.55
C SER A 30 47.25 -6.42 -19.56
N THR A 31 46.09 -5.94 -19.11
CA THR A 31 44.87 -6.73 -19.06
C THR A 31 43.77 -6.02 -19.86
N THR A 32 43.06 -6.79 -20.67
CA THR A 32 41.91 -6.32 -21.45
C THR A 32 40.67 -7.05 -20.95
N ILE A 33 39.61 -6.30 -20.63
CA ILE A 33 38.29 -6.86 -20.31
C ILE A 33 37.44 -6.94 -21.57
N PHE A 34 36.60 -7.97 -21.68
CA PHE A 34 35.68 -8.14 -22.81
C PHE A 34 34.23 -8.08 -22.33
N GLY A 35 33.40 -7.28 -23.01
CA GLY A 35 31.95 -7.18 -22.77
C GLY A 35 31.53 -5.97 -21.94
N ALA A 36 30.22 -5.68 -21.94
CA ALA A 36 29.61 -4.67 -21.08
C ALA A 36 29.36 -5.29 -19.69
N PRO A 37 29.91 -4.73 -18.59
CA PRO A 37 29.53 -5.16 -17.25
C PRO A 37 28.03 -4.93 -17.01
N GLU A 38 27.36 -5.84 -16.31
CA GLU A 38 26.01 -5.56 -15.81
C GLU A 38 26.10 -4.54 -14.67
N GLY A 39 25.57 -3.33 -14.90
CA GLY A 39 25.55 -2.22 -13.93
C GLY A 39 26.68 -1.19 -14.12
N ASP A 40 26.63 -0.12 -13.32
CA ASP A 40 27.52 1.04 -13.45
C ASP A 40 28.91 0.85 -12.81
N ASP A 41 29.09 -0.22 -12.03
CA ASP A 41 30.29 -0.47 -11.22
C ASP A 41 31.12 -1.65 -11.73
N LEU A 42 32.43 -1.42 -11.87
CA LEU A 42 33.45 -2.44 -12.18
C LEU A 42 34.38 -2.62 -10.98
N SER A 43 34.56 -3.86 -10.52
CA SER A 43 35.53 -4.17 -9.47
C SER A 43 36.70 -5.01 -9.98
N MET A 44 37.91 -4.64 -9.57
CA MET A 44 39.15 -5.32 -9.95
C MET A 44 39.82 -5.93 -8.71
N GLN A 45 40.14 -7.22 -8.79
CA GLN A 45 40.90 -7.95 -7.79
C GLN A 45 42.32 -8.19 -8.30
N ILE A 46 43.32 -7.69 -7.58
CA ILE A 46 44.74 -7.95 -7.82
C ILE A 46 45.27 -8.82 -6.69
N ARG A 47 45.81 -10.00 -7.02
CA ARG A 47 46.33 -10.98 -6.06
C ARG A 47 47.79 -11.30 -6.34
N GLY A 48 48.66 -11.13 -5.35
CA GLY A 48 50.04 -11.59 -5.42
C GLY A 48 50.12 -13.12 -5.43
N VAL A 49 50.83 -13.69 -6.39
CA VAL A 49 50.97 -15.16 -6.54
C VAL A 49 52.06 -15.68 -5.59
N PHE A 50 53.12 -14.89 -5.34
CA PHE A 50 54.20 -15.24 -4.41
C PHE A 50 54.76 -14.01 -3.67
N GLY A 51 54.76 -14.03 -2.33
CA GLY A 51 55.41 -13.02 -1.50
C GLY A 51 54.76 -11.62 -1.50
N SER A 52 55.44 -10.65 -0.89
CA SER A 52 55.02 -9.25 -0.85
C SER A 52 55.38 -8.54 -2.16
N VAL A 53 54.39 -8.22 -2.99
CA VAL A 53 54.58 -7.54 -4.27
C VAL A 53 54.17 -6.06 -4.14
N ARG A 54 55.01 -5.15 -4.64
CA ARG A 54 54.63 -3.74 -4.87
C ARG A 54 54.33 -3.56 -6.35
N TYR A 55 53.27 -2.83 -6.67
CA TYR A 55 52.83 -2.58 -8.03
C TYR A 55 52.39 -1.12 -8.17
N ASP A 56 52.59 -0.56 -9.36
CA ASP A 56 51.99 0.71 -9.77
C ASP A 56 50.84 0.38 -10.72
N LEU A 57 49.65 0.91 -10.42
CA LEU A 57 48.46 0.70 -11.24
C LEU A 57 48.23 1.95 -12.10
N ALA A 58 48.26 1.78 -13.42
CA ALA A 58 47.77 2.76 -14.37
C ALA A 58 46.53 2.20 -15.06
N VAL A 59 45.41 2.92 -14.96
CA VAL A 59 44.17 2.59 -15.66
C VAL A 59 43.98 3.65 -16.75
N GLU A 60 43.95 3.21 -18.00
CA GLU A 60 43.65 4.04 -19.16
C GLU A 60 42.36 3.52 -19.78
N GLN A 61 41.33 4.36 -19.86
CA GLN A 61 40.14 4.06 -20.65
C GLN A 61 40.52 4.25 -22.12
N ARG A 62 40.49 3.16 -22.90
CA ARG A 62 40.64 3.21 -24.35
C ARG A 62 39.25 3.07 -24.96
N ASN A 63 38.90 3.98 -25.86
CA ASN A 63 37.60 3.99 -26.54
C ASN A 63 37.61 3.14 -27.83
N ASP A 64 38.71 2.43 -28.08
CA ASP A 64 38.99 1.76 -29.35
C ASP A 64 38.87 0.24 -29.11
N PHE A 65 37.65 -0.29 -29.23
CA PHE A 65 37.40 -1.72 -29.18
C PHE A 65 36.46 -2.14 -30.30
N CYS A 66 36.95 -3.02 -31.18
CA CYS A 66 36.15 -3.68 -32.20
C CYS A 66 35.72 -5.06 -31.68
N PRO A 67 34.44 -5.25 -31.29
CA PRO A 67 33.95 -6.54 -30.82
C PRO A 67 33.95 -7.58 -31.96
N THR A 68 34.24 -8.85 -31.64
CA THR A 68 34.17 -9.97 -32.61
C THR A 68 32.75 -10.46 -32.87
N VAL A 69 31.74 -9.81 -32.28
CA VAL A 69 30.32 -10.16 -32.43
C VAL A 69 29.63 -8.96 -33.04
N ASP A 70 29.66 -8.91 -34.35
CA ASP A 70 28.93 -7.97 -35.20
C ASP A 70 28.11 -8.78 -36.21
N ILE A 71 26.99 -8.22 -36.69
CA ILE A 71 26.12 -8.87 -37.68
C ILE A 71 26.76 -8.72 -39.05
N GLU A 72 27.80 -9.53 -39.29
CA GLU A 72 28.61 -9.46 -40.49
C GLU A 72 28.53 -10.75 -41.33
N PRO A 73 28.61 -10.66 -42.67
CA PRO A 73 28.85 -9.45 -43.46
C PRO A 73 27.56 -8.67 -43.76
N ASN A 74 27.56 -7.33 -43.62
CA ASN A 74 26.41 -6.48 -43.93
C ASN A 74 26.76 -5.16 -44.68
N GLN A 75 27.95 -5.07 -45.29
CA GLN A 75 28.52 -3.82 -45.81
C GLN A 75 27.89 -3.30 -47.12
N SER A 76 26.92 -4.03 -47.66
CA SER A 76 26.27 -3.69 -48.93
C SER A 76 24.77 -3.95 -48.86
N THR A 77 24.03 -3.35 -49.79
CA THR A 77 22.58 -3.55 -49.92
C THR A 77 22.18 -5.00 -50.21
N GLU A 78 23.08 -5.78 -50.83
CA GLU A 78 22.88 -7.22 -51.10
C GLU A 78 23.03 -8.07 -49.83
N LEU A 79 23.80 -7.59 -48.87
CA LEU A 79 24.09 -8.23 -47.59
C LEU A 79 23.33 -7.60 -46.43
N ALA A 80 22.42 -6.67 -46.72
CA ALA A 80 21.81 -5.84 -45.70
C ALA A 80 21.00 -6.66 -44.69
N THR A 81 21.19 -6.34 -43.43
CA THR A 81 20.47 -6.98 -42.32
C THR A 81 19.06 -6.41 -42.23
N ILE A 82 18.05 -7.28 -42.07
CA ILE A 82 16.66 -6.85 -41.87
C ILE A 82 16.44 -6.61 -40.38
N ILE A 83 16.02 -5.40 -40.00
CA ILE A 83 15.70 -5.05 -38.62
C ILE A 83 14.20 -4.82 -38.47
N PRO A 84 13.54 -5.43 -37.47
CA PRO A 84 12.18 -5.06 -37.09
C PRO A 84 12.16 -3.69 -36.38
N TYR A 85 11.23 -2.81 -36.77
CA TYR A 85 11.08 -1.51 -36.14
C TYR A 85 10.80 -1.61 -34.64
N GLY A 86 11.41 -0.71 -33.87
CA GLY A 86 11.27 -0.64 -32.41
C GLY A 86 12.24 -1.54 -31.64
N GLU A 87 12.99 -2.41 -32.30
CA GLU A 87 14.07 -3.18 -31.68
C GLU A 87 15.41 -2.46 -31.82
N SER A 88 16.21 -2.53 -30.77
CA SER A 88 17.58 -2.03 -30.76
C SER A 88 18.53 -3.10 -31.28
N VAL A 89 19.43 -2.70 -32.17
CA VAL A 89 20.47 -3.57 -32.72
C VAL A 89 21.83 -3.00 -32.38
N GLU A 90 22.71 -3.87 -31.90
CA GLU A 90 24.11 -3.54 -31.65
C GLU A 90 24.96 -3.92 -32.87
N GLY A 91 25.92 -3.07 -33.22
CA GLY A 91 26.86 -3.27 -34.33
C GLY A 91 28.15 -2.48 -34.13
N SER A 92 29.13 -2.66 -35.01
CA SER A 92 30.42 -1.97 -34.94
C SER A 92 30.94 -1.52 -36.30
N LEU A 93 31.35 -0.25 -36.39
CA LEU A 93 31.94 0.34 -37.59
C LEU A 93 33.46 0.25 -37.49
N CYS A 94 33.98 -0.96 -37.66
CA CYS A 94 35.34 -1.34 -37.39
C CYS A 94 36.05 -1.83 -38.65
N ALA A 95 36.76 -0.92 -39.31
CA ALA A 95 37.34 -1.17 -40.63
C ALA A 95 38.26 -2.40 -40.65
N LEU A 96 38.09 -3.26 -41.66
CA LEU A 96 38.99 -4.38 -41.89
C LEU A 96 40.42 -3.89 -42.19
N PRO A 97 41.47 -4.69 -41.92
CA PRO A 97 42.85 -4.31 -42.20
C PRO A 97 43.05 -3.90 -43.67
N GLY A 98 43.27 -2.60 -43.91
CA GLY A 98 43.46 -2.02 -45.26
C GLY A 98 42.29 -1.16 -45.75
N GLU A 99 41.20 -1.08 -45.01
CA GLU A 99 40.08 -0.17 -45.25
C GLU A 99 40.17 1.03 -44.31
N ALA A 100 39.73 2.20 -44.78
CA ALA A 100 39.82 3.45 -44.00
C ALA A 100 38.61 3.66 -43.07
N GLU A 101 37.49 3.01 -43.36
CA GLU A 101 36.20 3.16 -42.70
C GLU A 101 35.36 1.91 -42.94
N ASP A 102 34.44 1.62 -42.01
CA ASP A 102 33.48 0.53 -42.13
C ASP A 102 32.07 1.05 -42.43
N ARG A 103 31.20 0.15 -42.88
CA ARG A 103 29.81 0.46 -43.23
C ARG A 103 28.91 -0.69 -42.89
N ASP A 104 27.81 -0.38 -42.21
CA ASP A 104 26.73 -1.33 -41.99
C ASP A 104 25.49 -0.91 -42.76
N VAL A 105 24.83 -1.87 -43.42
CA VAL A 105 23.62 -1.61 -44.21
C VAL A 105 22.45 -2.42 -43.66
N TYR A 106 21.35 -1.72 -43.40
CA TYR A 106 20.11 -2.28 -42.90
C TYR A 106 18.99 -2.09 -43.91
N ALA A 107 18.19 -3.13 -44.15
CA ALA A 107 17.01 -3.07 -45.01
C ALA A 107 15.79 -2.63 -44.20
N VAL A 108 15.07 -1.62 -44.71
CA VAL A 108 13.88 -1.04 -44.08
C VAL A 108 12.71 -1.05 -45.07
N SER A 109 11.53 -1.45 -44.59
CA SER A 109 10.29 -1.45 -45.38
C SER A 109 9.43 -0.26 -45.03
N LEU A 110 9.06 0.56 -46.00
CA LEU A 110 8.25 1.77 -45.79
C LEU A 110 7.30 2.03 -46.96
N LEU A 111 6.18 2.68 -46.67
CA LEU A 111 5.21 3.15 -47.65
C LEU A 111 5.52 4.59 -48.08
N ALA A 112 5.02 4.99 -49.24
CA ALA A 112 5.10 6.36 -49.70
C ALA A 112 4.47 7.32 -48.69
N GLY A 113 5.19 8.38 -48.32
CA GLY A 113 4.76 9.35 -47.31
C GLY A 113 5.19 9.02 -45.87
N GLN A 114 5.83 7.88 -45.62
CA GLN A 114 6.49 7.59 -44.36
C GLN A 114 7.95 8.04 -44.37
N ARG A 115 8.51 8.29 -43.18
CA ARG A 115 9.94 8.55 -42.97
C ARG A 115 10.49 7.61 -41.89
N VAL A 116 11.78 7.32 -41.98
CA VAL A 116 12.49 6.52 -40.97
C VAL A 116 13.15 7.46 -39.98
N GLY A 117 12.83 7.30 -38.69
CA GLY A 117 13.57 7.92 -37.60
C GLY A 117 14.50 6.92 -36.94
N PHE A 118 15.57 7.42 -36.35
CA PHE A 118 16.53 6.61 -35.63
C PHE A 118 16.96 7.28 -34.32
N VAL A 119 17.26 6.45 -33.32
CA VAL A 119 18.12 6.82 -32.18
C VAL A 119 19.34 5.92 -32.24
N VAL A 120 20.52 6.50 -32.11
CA VAL A 120 21.78 5.79 -32.04
C VAL A 120 22.52 6.19 -30.78
N GLU A 121 22.93 5.19 -30.00
CA GLU A 121 23.91 5.34 -28.94
C GLU A 121 25.26 4.91 -29.49
N ASN A 122 26.21 5.83 -29.53
CA ASN A 122 27.57 5.59 -29.97
C ASN A 122 28.52 5.47 -28.77
N ARG A 123 29.15 4.31 -28.61
CA ARG A 123 30.04 3.95 -27.50
C ARG A 123 31.53 3.96 -27.89
N GLY A 124 31.89 4.45 -29.09
CA GLY A 124 33.29 4.59 -29.57
C GLY A 124 33.43 5.54 -30.78
N GLY A 125 34.65 5.82 -31.23
CA GLY A 125 34.86 6.63 -32.45
C GLY A 125 34.45 8.11 -32.34
N ALA A 126 34.77 8.90 -33.37
CA ALA A 126 34.54 10.34 -33.38
C ALA A 126 33.17 10.75 -33.95
N MET A 127 32.58 9.92 -34.81
CA MET A 127 31.28 10.18 -35.44
C MET A 127 30.65 8.93 -36.04
N VAL A 128 29.31 8.90 -36.08
CA VAL A 128 28.51 7.96 -36.90
C VAL A 128 27.69 8.76 -37.90
N GLU A 129 27.82 8.46 -39.19
CA GLU A 129 27.00 9.01 -40.26
C GLU A 129 25.90 8.02 -40.64
N VAL A 130 24.63 8.42 -40.51
CA VAL A 130 23.46 7.63 -40.87
C VAL A 130 22.83 8.21 -42.14
N ALA A 131 22.61 7.38 -43.15
CA ALA A 131 22.11 7.83 -44.45
C ALA A 131 21.12 6.85 -45.06
N MET A 132 20.07 7.37 -45.72
CA MET A 132 19.23 6.55 -46.59
C MET A 132 19.98 6.30 -47.91
N VAL A 133 19.97 5.07 -48.42
CA VAL A 133 20.62 4.70 -49.69
C VAL A 133 19.68 3.87 -50.58
N ASN A 134 19.91 3.92 -51.90
CA ASN A 134 19.20 3.09 -52.87
C ASN A 134 19.86 1.71 -53.04
N ALA A 135 19.31 0.86 -53.91
CA ALA A 135 19.80 -0.50 -54.17
C ALA A 135 21.28 -0.55 -54.61
N GLU A 136 21.78 0.50 -55.27
CA GLU A 136 23.19 0.62 -55.68
C GLU A 136 24.10 1.25 -54.59
N GLY A 137 23.58 1.50 -53.38
CA GLY A 137 24.32 2.10 -52.27
C GLY A 137 24.54 3.62 -52.38
N ARG A 138 23.85 4.28 -53.31
CA ARG A 138 23.91 5.74 -53.49
C ARG A 138 23.02 6.43 -52.45
N VAL A 139 23.58 7.42 -51.75
CA VAL A 139 22.86 8.23 -50.75
C VAL A 139 21.68 8.97 -51.38
N LEU A 140 20.51 8.81 -50.75
CA LEU A 140 19.26 9.46 -51.07
C LEU A 140 19.02 10.57 -50.05
N GLY A 141 19.20 11.83 -50.47
CA GLY A 141 19.03 13.02 -49.61
C GLY A 141 20.25 13.34 -48.75
N ALA A 142 20.04 14.06 -47.65
CA ALA A 142 21.12 14.49 -46.75
C ALA A 142 21.38 13.41 -45.68
N PRO A 143 22.65 13.01 -45.48
CA PRO A 143 23.02 12.14 -44.36
C PRO A 143 22.96 12.92 -43.03
N VAL A 144 22.68 12.21 -41.95
CA VAL A 144 22.69 12.75 -40.58
C VAL A 144 23.98 12.35 -39.89
N ARG A 145 24.69 13.30 -39.29
CA ARG A 145 25.92 13.05 -38.53
C ARG A 145 25.66 13.11 -37.05
N VAL A 146 26.18 12.12 -36.33
CA VAL A 146 26.11 12.02 -34.87
C VAL A 146 27.54 12.10 -34.34
N ASP A 147 27.90 13.27 -33.80
CA ASP A 147 29.27 13.60 -33.34
C ASP A 147 29.45 13.37 -31.81
N GLY A 148 28.56 12.58 -31.19
CA GLY A 148 28.54 12.35 -29.73
C GLY A 148 28.03 10.97 -29.35
N ARG A 149 27.88 10.73 -28.03
CA ARG A 149 27.46 9.42 -27.48
C ARG A 149 26.01 9.04 -27.78
N GLN A 150 25.15 10.02 -27.98
CA GLN A 150 23.76 9.79 -28.37
C GLN A 150 23.42 10.73 -29.51
N GLY A 151 22.69 10.21 -30.48
CA GLY A 151 22.13 10.98 -31.58
C GLY A 151 20.77 10.45 -31.95
N ARG A 152 19.96 11.33 -32.51
CA ARG A 152 18.67 10.98 -33.11
C ARG A 152 18.54 11.73 -34.42
N GLY A 153 17.65 11.27 -35.27
CA GLY A 153 17.34 12.01 -36.48
C GLY A 153 16.28 11.35 -37.34
N LEU A 154 15.83 12.13 -38.30
CA LEU A 154 14.89 11.71 -39.33
C LEU A 154 15.62 11.62 -40.66
N LEU A 155 15.46 10.48 -41.32
CA LEU A 155 15.94 10.27 -42.68
C LEU A 155 14.94 10.84 -43.69
N PRO A 156 15.42 11.26 -44.88
CA PRO A 156 14.59 11.91 -45.88
C PRO A 156 13.41 11.05 -46.34
N VAL A 157 12.28 11.72 -46.60
CA VAL A 157 11.07 11.10 -47.17
C VAL A 157 11.37 10.65 -48.60
N LEU A 158 11.08 9.38 -48.89
CA LEU A 158 11.26 8.83 -50.23
C LEU A 158 10.01 8.96 -51.08
N THR A 159 10.20 9.32 -52.34
CA THR A 159 9.12 9.34 -53.35
C THR A 159 8.79 7.92 -53.81
N GLU A 160 7.58 7.70 -54.35
CA GLU A 160 7.19 6.41 -54.95
C GLU A 160 8.20 5.92 -56.00
N ALA A 161 8.77 6.84 -56.78
CA ALA A 161 9.78 6.51 -57.78
C ALA A 161 11.10 6.01 -57.17
N GLN A 162 11.46 6.46 -55.96
CA GLN A 162 12.66 6.03 -55.25
C GLN A 162 12.47 4.71 -54.50
N LEU A 163 11.26 4.46 -53.96
CA LEU A 163 10.91 3.21 -53.27
C LEU A 163 10.67 2.05 -54.25
N GLY A 164 10.24 2.34 -55.47
CA GLY A 164 9.85 1.33 -56.44
C GLY A 164 8.68 0.47 -55.95
N ALA A 165 8.44 -0.65 -56.65
CA ALA A 165 7.32 -1.55 -56.34
C ALA A 165 7.52 -2.41 -55.09
N SER A 166 8.75 -2.54 -54.59
CA SER A 166 9.08 -3.35 -53.41
C SER A 166 8.81 -2.63 -52.09
N GLY A 167 8.84 -1.29 -52.06
CA GLY A 167 8.70 -0.52 -50.83
C GLY A 167 9.88 -0.70 -49.85
N ILE A 168 11.02 -1.16 -50.35
CA ILE A 168 12.23 -1.41 -49.55
C ILE A 168 13.27 -0.35 -49.87
N ALA A 169 13.84 0.25 -48.82
CA ALA A 169 15.03 1.07 -48.90
C ALA A 169 16.09 0.55 -47.91
N TRP A 170 17.25 1.20 -47.89
CA TRP A 170 18.34 0.80 -47.02
C TRP A 170 18.85 1.97 -46.20
N VAL A 171 19.14 1.73 -44.93
CA VAL A 171 19.84 2.67 -44.06
C VAL A 171 21.28 2.22 -43.94
N ARG A 172 22.22 3.12 -44.28
CA ARG A 172 23.65 2.88 -44.17
C ARG A 172 24.20 3.67 -42.99
N LEU A 173 24.94 3.00 -42.12
CA LEU A 173 25.81 3.60 -41.12
C LEU A 173 27.24 3.62 -41.66
N ARG A 174 28.00 4.66 -41.32
CA ARG A 174 29.40 4.83 -41.72
C ARG A 174 30.17 5.52 -40.61
N GLY A 175 31.35 4.99 -40.27
CA GLY A 175 32.15 5.48 -39.16
C GLY A 175 33.52 4.81 -39.09
N VAL A 176 34.28 5.18 -38.06
CA VAL A 176 35.59 4.61 -37.74
C VAL A 176 35.65 4.34 -36.25
N ASP A 177 35.99 3.11 -35.88
CA ASP A 177 36.17 2.63 -34.50
C ASP A 177 34.97 2.92 -33.59
N ALA A 178 33.75 2.85 -34.15
CA ALA A 178 32.51 3.17 -33.45
C ALA A 178 31.69 1.92 -33.17
N VAL A 179 31.45 1.62 -31.89
CA VAL A 179 30.47 0.61 -31.48
C VAL A 179 29.16 1.33 -31.23
N TYR A 180 28.06 0.84 -31.79
CA TYR A 180 26.78 1.51 -31.66
C TYR A 180 25.64 0.56 -31.28
N SER A 181 24.61 1.16 -30.70
CA SER A 181 23.27 0.58 -30.55
C SER A 181 22.31 1.50 -31.30
N ILE A 182 21.58 0.98 -32.29
CA ILE A 182 20.64 1.77 -33.10
C ILE A 182 19.24 1.17 -33.07
N THR A 183 18.24 2.04 -32.95
CA THR A 183 16.82 1.69 -33.04
C THR A 183 16.20 2.47 -34.18
N PHE A 184 15.45 1.79 -35.05
CA PHE A 184 14.68 2.42 -36.13
C PHE A 184 13.20 2.40 -35.81
N ALA A 185 12.48 3.45 -36.21
CA ALA A 185 11.03 3.47 -36.22
C ALA A 185 10.47 4.21 -37.44
N LEU A 186 9.21 3.94 -37.73
CA LEU A 186 8.47 4.61 -38.80
C LEU A 186 7.66 5.77 -38.23
N PHE A 187 7.79 6.91 -38.90
CA PHE A 187 7.08 8.13 -38.56
C PHE A 187 6.23 8.56 -39.75
N GLN A 188 5.07 9.14 -39.45
CA GLN A 188 4.26 9.81 -40.46
C GLN A 188 4.85 11.20 -40.68
N VAL A 189 4.64 11.76 -41.88
CA VAL A 189 5.02 13.15 -42.16
C VAL A 189 3.76 14.00 -41.96
N PRO A 190 3.72 14.92 -40.98
CA PRO A 190 2.58 15.80 -40.80
C PRO A 190 2.35 16.65 -42.06
N VAL A 191 1.10 16.72 -42.53
CA VAL A 191 0.76 17.49 -43.72
C VAL A 191 0.46 18.93 -43.33
N GLY A 192 1.24 19.89 -43.84
CA GLY A 192 1.01 21.32 -43.63
C GLY A 192 1.42 21.84 -42.24
N CYS A 193 2.21 21.05 -41.50
CA CYS A 193 2.79 21.42 -40.22
C CYS A 193 4.30 21.17 -40.28
N GLU A 194 5.09 22.16 -39.90
CA GLU A 194 6.53 21.99 -39.67
C GLU A 194 6.69 21.73 -38.18
N ASP A 195 7.17 20.54 -37.87
CA ASP A 195 7.34 20.06 -36.50
C ASP A 195 8.55 20.74 -35.81
N ASP A 196 8.72 20.49 -34.51
CA ASP A 196 9.82 21.08 -33.75
C ASP A 196 11.16 20.35 -33.90
N ALA A 197 12.19 20.85 -33.20
CA ALA A 197 13.57 20.42 -33.37
C ALA A 197 13.93 19.14 -32.59
N ASP A 198 13.07 18.70 -31.66
CA ASP A 198 13.34 17.54 -30.80
C ASP A 198 12.96 16.21 -31.47
N GLU A 199 12.35 16.29 -32.64
CA GLU A 199 11.97 15.18 -33.49
C GLU A 199 13.19 14.31 -33.92
N PRO A 200 13.05 12.97 -33.96
CA PRO A 200 11.84 12.20 -33.73
C PRO A 200 11.47 12.08 -32.24
N ASP A 201 10.21 12.37 -31.88
CA ASP A 201 9.66 12.08 -30.54
C ASP A 201 8.20 11.56 -30.54
N ASP A 202 7.66 11.18 -31.70
CA ASP A 202 6.29 10.65 -31.85
C ASP A 202 6.03 9.26 -31.22
N GLN A 203 7.04 8.62 -30.63
CA GLN A 203 6.96 7.26 -30.11
C GLN A 203 7.61 7.12 -28.72
N PRO A 204 7.11 6.19 -27.87
CA PRO A 204 7.66 5.96 -26.53
C PRO A 204 9.17 5.71 -26.50
N ALA A 205 9.71 4.95 -27.46
CA ALA A 205 11.15 4.63 -27.49
C ALA A 205 12.04 5.83 -27.92
N PHE A 206 11.42 6.92 -28.35
CA PHE A 206 12.06 8.12 -28.88
C PHE A 206 11.84 9.34 -27.97
N SER A 207 11.30 9.12 -26.76
CA SER A 207 10.95 10.18 -25.84
C SER A 207 12.13 11.11 -25.53
N VAL A 208 11.83 12.39 -25.35
CA VAL A 208 12.81 13.42 -25.01
C VAL A 208 12.95 13.52 -23.50
N ALA A 209 14.16 13.33 -22.98
CA ALA A 209 14.42 13.50 -21.55
C ALA A 209 14.22 14.96 -21.13
N LEU A 210 13.39 15.20 -20.11
CA LEU A 210 13.10 16.53 -19.60
C LEU A 210 14.11 16.97 -18.54
N ASN A 211 14.77 18.09 -18.82
CA ASN A 211 15.60 18.82 -17.87
C ASN A 211 15.09 20.27 -17.75
N GLY A 212 13.95 20.45 -17.09
CA GLY A 212 13.35 21.76 -16.82
C GLY A 212 12.19 22.11 -17.74
N VAL A 213 12.34 23.20 -18.52
CA VAL A 213 11.29 23.73 -19.40
C VAL A 213 11.58 23.33 -20.84
N ARG A 214 10.58 22.79 -21.53
CA ARG A 214 10.59 22.43 -22.96
C ARG A 214 9.52 23.22 -23.70
N GLU A 215 9.82 23.63 -24.92
CA GLU A 215 8.83 24.18 -25.86
C GLU A 215 8.76 23.25 -27.07
N GLY A 216 7.56 23.01 -27.59
CA GLY A 216 7.35 22.10 -28.72
C GLY A 216 6.09 22.43 -29.53
N ILE A 217 5.87 21.67 -30.60
CA ILE A 217 4.75 21.83 -31.52
C ILE A 217 4.06 20.47 -31.72
N LEU A 218 2.82 20.34 -31.24
CA LEU A 218 2.00 19.16 -31.53
C LEU A 218 1.36 19.31 -32.91
N CYS A 219 1.90 18.63 -33.91
CA CYS A 219 1.31 18.56 -35.24
C CYS A 219 0.17 17.50 -35.32
N PRO A 220 -0.83 17.65 -36.24
CA PRO A 220 -1.90 16.66 -36.37
C PRO A 220 -1.36 15.26 -36.69
N GLY A 221 -1.61 14.31 -35.79
CA GLY A 221 -1.12 12.93 -35.92
C GLY A 221 0.31 12.68 -35.45
N SER A 222 0.98 13.69 -34.89
CA SER A 222 2.31 13.62 -34.25
C SER A 222 2.18 13.84 -32.73
N PRO A 223 2.22 12.78 -31.92
CA PRO A 223 2.19 12.89 -30.46
C PRO A 223 3.58 12.98 -29.83
N ASP A 224 3.91 14.09 -29.19
CA ASP A 224 5.21 14.25 -28.54
C ASP A 224 5.33 13.42 -27.25
N TYR A 225 6.40 12.62 -27.16
CA TYR A 225 6.76 11.90 -25.94
C TYR A 225 7.92 12.59 -25.23
N SER A 226 7.72 12.93 -23.97
CA SER A 226 8.77 13.40 -23.07
C SER A 226 8.92 12.46 -21.88
N GLU A 227 10.10 12.36 -21.29
CA GLU A 227 10.40 11.41 -20.21
C GLU A 227 11.05 12.11 -19.01
N ILE A 228 10.68 11.69 -17.80
CA ILE A 228 11.36 12.02 -16.56
C ILE A 228 11.54 10.76 -15.70
N ASN A 229 12.72 10.57 -15.12
CA ASN A 229 13.01 9.43 -14.26
C ASN A 229 12.69 9.77 -12.80
N LEU A 230 11.90 8.93 -12.14
CA LEU A 230 11.52 9.08 -10.73
C LEU A 230 11.97 7.87 -9.91
N GLN A 231 12.25 8.09 -8.62
CA GLN A 231 12.42 7.04 -7.62
C GLN A 231 11.09 6.76 -6.90
N PRO A 232 10.92 5.60 -6.23
CA PRO A 232 9.73 5.34 -5.43
C PRO A 232 9.57 6.42 -4.36
N GLN A 233 8.33 6.88 -4.17
CA GLN A 233 7.96 8.01 -3.29
C GLN A 233 8.34 9.40 -3.80
N ASP A 234 8.99 9.57 -4.95
CA ASP A 234 9.19 10.92 -5.49
C ASP A 234 7.86 11.54 -5.93
N GLY A 235 7.73 12.84 -5.75
CA GLY A 235 6.64 13.64 -6.28
C GLY A 235 6.93 14.14 -7.69
N LEU A 236 5.90 14.42 -8.49
CA LEU A 236 6.06 15.06 -9.80
C LEU A 236 5.01 16.14 -10.03
N LYS A 237 5.45 17.38 -10.24
CA LYS A 237 4.62 18.49 -10.73
C LYS A 237 4.83 18.66 -12.22
N VAL A 238 3.75 18.70 -12.99
CA VAL A 238 3.78 19.00 -14.42
C VAL A 238 2.82 20.13 -14.74
N GLU A 239 3.31 21.11 -15.49
CA GLU A 239 2.52 22.20 -16.04
C GLU A 239 2.76 22.31 -17.54
N VAL A 240 1.68 22.40 -18.30
CA VAL A 240 1.71 22.68 -19.73
C VAL A 240 0.88 23.90 -20.01
N VAL A 241 1.46 24.87 -20.72
CA VAL A 241 0.77 26.08 -21.17
C VAL A 241 0.66 26.03 -22.69
N SER A 242 -0.55 26.22 -23.22
CA SER A 242 -0.73 26.43 -24.66
C SER A 242 -0.29 27.85 -25.02
N VAL A 243 0.70 27.96 -25.90
CA VAL A 243 1.24 29.25 -26.37
C VAL A 243 0.45 29.75 -27.58
N GLU A 244 0.08 28.86 -28.49
CA GLU A 244 -0.66 29.17 -29.71
C GLU A 244 -1.38 27.92 -30.24
N GLY A 245 -2.57 28.10 -30.84
CA GLY A 245 -3.36 27.00 -31.41
C GLY A 245 -4.39 26.40 -30.44
N ALA A 246 -5.05 25.33 -30.88
CA ALA A 246 -6.09 24.66 -30.08
C ALA A 246 -5.49 23.94 -28.86
N ALA A 247 -6.29 23.75 -27.81
CA ALA A 247 -5.86 23.00 -26.64
C ALA A 247 -5.66 21.51 -26.99
N ALA A 248 -4.42 21.03 -26.85
CA ALA A 248 -4.06 19.62 -27.01
C ALA A 248 -4.34 18.81 -25.73
N GLY A 249 -4.53 17.49 -25.85
CA GLY A 249 -4.69 16.63 -24.68
C GLY A 249 -3.33 16.26 -24.07
N TRP A 250 -3.30 15.93 -22.78
CA TRP A 250 -2.07 15.52 -22.09
C TRP A 250 -2.31 14.34 -21.16
N ARG A 251 -1.31 13.44 -21.08
CA ARG A 251 -1.34 12.23 -20.25
C ARG A 251 0.03 11.96 -19.66
N LEU A 252 0.06 11.42 -18.44
CA LEU A 252 1.26 10.81 -17.85
C LEU A 252 1.11 9.29 -17.88
N ALA A 253 2.10 8.57 -18.39
CA ALA A 253 2.19 7.11 -18.36
C ALA A 253 3.41 6.67 -17.54
N GLY A 254 3.22 5.70 -16.64
CA GLY A 254 4.27 5.18 -15.78
C GLY A 254 4.94 3.92 -16.34
N PRO A 255 6.01 3.42 -15.70
CA PRO A 255 6.79 2.27 -16.19
C PRO A 255 5.98 0.98 -16.36
N ASN A 256 4.92 0.81 -15.58
CA ASN A 256 4.03 -0.35 -15.62
C ASN A 256 2.79 -0.15 -16.53
N GLY A 257 2.73 0.94 -17.30
CA GLY A 257 1.59 1.31 -18.13
C GLY A 257 0.43 1.97 -17.38
N GLN A 258 0.57 2.26 -16.08
CA GLN A 258 -0.41 3.05 -15.33
C GLN A 258 -0.49 4.47 -15.91
N ASN A 259 -1.71 5.02 -16.00
CA ASN A 259 -1.92 6.35 -16.57
C ASN A 259 -2.51 7.31 -15.53
N TRP A 260 -2.08 8.56 -15.59
CA TRP A 260 -2.65 9.69 -14.83
C TRP A 260 -3.12 10.77 -15.80
N GLN A 261 -4.25 11.38 -15.44
CA GLN A 261 -4.91 12.40 -16.24
C GLN A 261 -4.49 13.79 -15.78
N PHE A 262 -4.27 14.67 -16.75
CA PHE A 262 -4.04 16.08 -16.46
C PHE A 262 -5.37 16.78 -16.16
N GLN A 263 -5.32 17.73 -15.23
CA GLN A 263 -6.41 18.66 -14.95
C GLN A 263 -6.29 19.85 -15.91
N ALA A 264 -7.35 20.12 -16.66
CA ALA A 264 -7.43 21.32 -17.49
C ALA A 264 -7.60 22.56 -16.62
N SER A 265 -6.90 23.64 -16.97
CA SER A 265 -7.00 24.97 -16.38
C SER A 265 -7.23 26.02 -17.49
N PRO A 266 -7.62 27.25 -17.15
CA PRO A 266 -7.79 28.31 -18.16
C PRO A 266 -6.53 28.59 -18.98
N ASP A 267 -5.36 28.35 -18.39
CA ASP A 267 -4.05 28.65 -18.99
C ASP A 267 -3.34 27.40 -19.57
N GLY A 268 -3.94 26.20 -19.44
CA GLY A 268 -3.38 24.96 -19.97
C GLY A 268 -3.74 23.70 -19.18
N PHE A 269 -2.74 22.90 -18.81
CA PHE A 269 -2.90 21.60 -18.15
C PHE A 269 -1.93 21.44 -16.98
N ARG A 270 -2.40 20.84 -15.89
CA ARG A 270 -1.58 20.57 -14.71
C ARG A 270 -1.76 19.14 -14.20
N LEU A 271 -0.69 18.58 -13.66
CA LEU A 271 -0.71 17.28 -12.99
C LEU A 271 0.21 17.32 -11.78
N ASN A 272 -0.30 16.84 -10.65
CA ASN A 272 0.50 16.60 -9.44
C ASN A 272 0.41 15.11 -9.11
N LEU A 273 1.52 14.40 -9.23
CA LEU A 273 1.68 13.04 -8.73
C LEU A 273 2.30 13.12 -7.33
N GLU A 274 1.51 12.80 -6.30
CA GLU A 274 1.97 12.88 -4.90
C GLU A 274 3.19 11.98 -4.64
N ASN A 275 3.10 10.73 -5.07
CA ASN A 275 4.13 9.72 -4.86
C ASN A 275 4.20 8.79 -6.08
N ALA A 276 5.39 8.65 -6.64
CA ALA A 276 5.68 7.66 -7.66
C ALA A 276 5.62 6.25 -7.04
N PRO A 277 4.77 5.36 -7.57
CA PRO A 277 4.63 4.00 -7.02
C PRO A 277 5.88 3.13 -7.21
N MET A 278 6.75 3.43 -8.17
CA MET A 278 7.94 2.65 -8.48
C MET A 278 9.01 3.50 -9.17
N ALA A 279 10.23 2.97 -9.19
CA ALA A 279 11.32 3.58 -9.93
C ALA A 279 11.12 3.41 -11.44
N GLY A 280 11.52 4.41 -12.22
CA GLY A 280 11.66 4.28 -13.68
C GLY A 280 11.25 5.52 -14.45
N ALA A 281 11.13 5.33 -15.76
CA ALA A 281 10.74 6.34 -16.73
C ALA A 281 9.23 6.62 -16.69
N TYR A 282 8.87 7.87 -16.44
CA TYR A 282 7.52 8.38 -16.56
C TYR A 282 7.40 9.24 -17.82
N GLN A 283 6.49 8.86 -18.71
CA GLN A 283 6.28 9.51 -20.00
C GLN A 283 5.16 10.54 -19.94
N ILE A 284 5.48 11.79 -20.24
CA ILE A 284 4.53 12.88 -20.45
C ILE A 284 4.23 12.94 -21.95
N ILE A 285 2.97 12.72 -22.31
CA ILE A 285 2.54 12.49 -23.69
C ILE A 285 1.62 13.62 -24.11
N GLY A 286 2.05 14.40 -25.10
CA GLY A 286 1.22 15.35 -25.83
C GLY A 286 0.33 14.62 -26.83
N LEU A 287 -0.98 14.85 -26.76
CA LEU A 287 -1.97 14.21 -27.63
C LEU A 287 -2.46 15.24 -28.66
N PRO A 288 -2.12 15.08 -29.94
CA PRO A 288 -2.40 16.08 -30.96
C PRO A 288 -3.91 16.20 -31.21
N SER A 289 -4.32 17.39 -31.60
CA SER A 289 -5.69 17.70 -32.00
C SER A 289 -5.85 17.65 -33.53
N GLY A 290 -6.98 18.11 -34.06
CA GLY A 290 -7.15 18.29 -35.50
C GLY A 290 -6.28 19.41 -36.09
N ASP A 291 -5.87 20.37 -35.26
CA ASP A 291 -5.01 21.50 -35.62
C ASP A 291 -3.69 21.45 -34.83
N SER A 292 -2.65 22.12 -35.34
CA SER A 292 -1.35 22.23 -34.67
C SER A 292 -1.43 23.11 -33.41
N SER A 293 -0.64 22.78 -32.38
CA SER A 293 -0.59 23.52 -31.12
C SER A 293 0.85 23.71 -30.63
N ARG A 294 1.25 24.94 -30.33
CA ARG A 294 2.54 25.25 -29.71
C ARG A 294 2.38 25.26 -28.20
N TYR A 295 3.25 24.57 -27.48
CA TYR A 295 3.16 24.46 -26.02
C TYR A 295 4.49 24.79 -25.33
N ARG A 296 4.38 25.06 -24.02
CA ARG A 296 5.49 25.08 -23.08
C ARG A 296 5.20 24.10 -21.95
N LEU A 297 6.06 23.08 -21.81
CA LEU A 297 5.99 22.02 -20.81
C LEU A 297 7.05 22.28 -19.73
N ARG A 298 6.65 22.22 -18.45
CA ARG A 298 7.54 22.23 -17.30
C ARG A 298 7.24 21.02 -16.43
N ALA A 299 8.27 20.25 -16.11
CA ALA A 299 8.19 19.14 -15.17
C ALA A 299 9.21 19.32 -14.04
N GLU A 300 8.80 19.02 -12.81
CA GLU A 300 9.63 19.12 -11.61
C GLU A 300 9.43 17.87 -10.76
N ALA A 301 10.48 17.04 -10.70
CA ALA A 301 10.55 15.92 -9.76
C ALA A 301 10.94 16.45 -8.37
N VAL A 302 10.22 16.01 -7.35
CA VAL A 302 10.42 16.41 -5.96
C VAL A 302 10.81 15.18 -5.14
N PRO A 303 12.08 15.05 -4.73
CA PRO A 303 12.51 13.91 -3.95
C PRO A 303 11.69 13.74 -2.66
N GLY A 304 11.20 12.53 -2.40
CA GLY A 304 10.46 12.21 -1.17
C GLY A 304 8.96 12.53 -1.16
N GLY A 305 8.43 13.10 -2.25
CA GLY A 305 6.98 13.23 -2.47
C GLY A 305 6.54 14.69 -2.68
N LEU A 306 5.31 14.88 -3.14
CA LEU A 306 4.68 16.21 -3.13
C LEU A 306 3.94 16.45 -1.82
N CYS A 307 4.29 17.55 -1.18
CA CYS A 307 3.50 18.19 -0.14
C CYS A 307 2.33 18.92 -0.81
N LEU A 308 1.12 18.35 -0.71
CA LEU A 308 -0.08 19.03 -1.18
C LEU A 308 -0.80 19.69 0.00
N PRO A 309 -0.98 21.02 -0.04
CA PRO A 309 -1.75 21.74 0.96
C PRO A 309 -3.17 21.19 1.05
N ASP A 310 -3.72 21.28 2.25
CA ASP A 310 -5.10 20.96 2.56
C ASP A 310 -6.05 22.07 2.05
N THR A 311 -7.36 21.85 2.14
CA THR A 311 -8.37 22.80 1.64
C THR A 311 -8.46 24.12 2.41
N ARG A 312 -7.85 24.19 3.60
CA ARG A 312 -7.85 25.36 4.49
C ARG A 312 -6.53 26.10 4.48
N ASP A 313 -5.43 25.45 4.11
CA ASP A 313 -4.13 26.09 4.02
C ASP A 313 -4.19 27.36 3.13
N PRO A 314 -3.49 28.45 3.51
CA PRO A 314 -2.59 28.54 4.67
C PRO A 314 -3.31 29.05 5.95
N ALA A 315 -4.64 28.93 6.04
CA ALA A 315 -5.40 29.64 7.07
C ALA A 315 -5.11 29.10 8.47
N ASP A 316 -4.98 27.79 8.62
CA ASP A 316 -4.79 27.10 9.89
C ASP A 316 -3.33 26.78 10.22
N ASP A 317 -2.37 27.23 9.41
CA ASP A 317 -0.92 27.20 9.67
C ASP A 317 -0.55 28.06 10.90
N GLU A 318 -1.41 29.02 11.25
CA GLU A 318 -1.24 29.96 12.35
C GLU A 318 -2.38 29.84 13.36
N ILE A 319 -2.07 30.13 14.64
CA ILE A 319 -3.00 29.97 15.75
C ILE A 319 -4.28 30.80 15.59
N GLU A 320 -4.23 31.96 14.91
CA GLU A 320 -5.40 32.82 14.69
C GLU A 320 -6.44 32.23 13.74
N GLY A 321 -6.04 31.32 12.85
CA GLY A 321 -6.95 30.64 11.92
C GLY A 321 -7.38 29.25 12.39
N ALA A 322 -7.11 28.93 13.66
CA ALA A 322 -7.35 27.61 14.23
C ALA A 322 -8.76 27.05 13.98
N ASN A 323 -8.79 25.80 13.53
CA ASN A 323 -10.01 25.08 13.22
C ASN A 323 -10.77 24.68 14.49
N ARG A 324 -12.00 25.17 14.64
CA ARG A 324 -12.84 24.80 15.80
C ARG A 324 -13.20 23.33 15.79
N LEU A 325 -12.80 22.61 16.84
CA LEU A 325 -13.20 21.23 17.06
C LEU A 325 -14.54 21.17 17.78
N ALA A 326 -15.39 20.23 17.36
CA ALA A 326 -16.62 19.92 18.05
C ALA A 326 -16.35 18.84 19.12
N GLU A 327 -16.97 19.02 20.28
CA GLU A 327 -16.99 18.00 21.33
C GLU A 327 -17.64 16.72 20.83
N ASN A 328 -17.10 15.58 21.28
CA ASN A 328 -17.65 14.27 20.97
C ASN A 328 -17.87 14.12 19.46
N SER A 329 -16.84 14.53 18.70
CA SER A 329 -16.84 14.45 17.26
C SER A 329 -15.53 13.85 16.77
N SER A 330 -15.58 13.31 15.56
CA SER A 330 -14.42 12.74 14.91
C SER A 330 -14.35 13.29 13.50
N THR A 331 -13.27 13.99 13.18
CA THR A 331 -13.10 14.70 11.92
C THR A 331 -11.80 14.29 11.26
N ALA A 332 -11.85 14.04 9.95
CA ALA A 332 -10.67 13.69 9.16
C ALA A 332 -10.02 14.97 8.62
N PHE A 333 -8.70 15.01 8.68
CA PHE A 333 -7.85 16.11 8.25
C PHE A 333 -6.68 15.59 7.42
N GLN A 334 -6.02 16.50 6.70
CA GLN A 334 -4.83 16.22 5.92
C GLN A 334 -3.80 17.31 6.23
N ASN A 335 -2.64 16.97 6.77
CA ASN A 335 -1.56 17.92 7.01
C ASN A 335 -0.57 17.89 5.85
N ALA A 336 -0.09 19.04 5.40
CA ALA A 336 0.89 19.16 4.34
C ALA A 336 2.30 19.46 4.87
N CYS A 337 3.13 18.44 5.12
CA CYS A 337 4.58 18.59 5.33
C CYS A 337 5.06 19.69 6.30
N ALA A 338 5.30 19.36 7.57
CA ALA A 338 5.75 20.30 8.62
C ALA A 338 4.91 21.60 8.74
N ASP A 339 3.77 21.66 8.06
CA ASP A 339 2.71 22.60 8.34
C ASP A 339 2.14 22.28 9.72
N ASP A 340 1.83 23.33 10.46
CA ASP A 340 1.28 23.23 11.81
C ASP A 340 -0.23 23.44 11.69
N ASP A 341 -1.03 22.38 11.73
CA ASP A 341 -2.49 22.53 11.71
C ASP A 341 -2.95 22.95 13.11
N TRP A 342 -3.45 24.18 13.25
CA TRP A 342 -3.99 24.68 14.50
C TRP A 342 -5.48 24.38 14.65
N PHE A 343 -5.87 24.02 15.87
CA PHE A 343 -7.24 23.68 16.25
C PHE A 343 -7.66 24.41 17.53
N LEU A 344 -8.89 24.91 17.55
CA LEU A 344 -9.48 25.56 18.70
C LEU A 344 -10.34 24.55 19.49
N ILE A 345 -10.02 24.37 20.76
CA ILE A 345 -10.75 23.55 21.73
C ILE A 345 -11.61 24.47 22.60
N PRO A 346 -12.94 24.43 22.46
CA PRO A 346 -13.84 25.31 23.21
C PRO A 346 -13.77 25.10 24.72
N SER A 347 -13.79 26.20 25.47
CA SER A 347 -13.89 26.21 26.95
C SER A 347 -15.10 25.48 27.53
N SER A 348 -16.14 25.21 26.73
CA SER A 348 -17.34 24.47 27.14
C SER A 348 -17.09 23.00 27.48
N LEU A 349 -15.94 22.44 27.09
CA LEU A 349 -15.55 21.03 27.28
C LEU A 349 -15.14 20.66 28.70
N GLY A 350 -15.20 21.61 29.64
CA GLY A 350 -14.66 21.43 30.97
C GLY A 350 -13.13 21.50 31.01
N ARG A 351 -12.59 21.60 32.22
CA ARG A 351 -11.13 21.67 32.44
C ARG A 351 -10.41 20.35 32.19
N GLN A 352 -11.04 19.34 31.61
CA GLN A 352 -10.44 18.03 31.40
C GLN A 352 -11.04 17.36 30.17
N GLY A 353 -10.20 16.71 29.38
CA GLY A 353 -10.63 15.96 28.21
C GLY A 353 -9.50 15.09 27.66
N ARG A 354 -9.80 14.43 26.54
CA ARG A 354 -8.85 13.59 25.83
C ARG A 354 -8.92 13.87 24.34
N LEU A 355 -7.76 14.07 23.74
CA LEU A 355 -7.58 14.12 22.29
C LEU A 355 -7.06 12.77 21.83
N ARG A 356 -7.73 12.17 20.85
CA ARG A 356 -7.26 10.97 20.17
C ARG A 356 -6.98 11.29 18.72
N ILE A 357 -5.89 10.76 18.20
CA ILE A 357 -5.53 10.85 16.79
C ILE A 357 -5.39 9.44 16.20
N ARG A 358 -5.99 9.23 15.03
CA ARG A 358 -5.82 8.01 14.23
C ARG A 358 -5.18 8.36 12.90
N ARG A 359 -4.05 7.73 12.58
CA ARG A 359 -3.35 7.90 11.30
C ARG A 359 -3.91 6.94 10.26
N PHE A 360 -4.06 7.41 9.03
CA PHE A 360 -4.45 6.57 7.89
C PHE A 360 -3.29 6.26 6.93
N SER A 361 -2.14 6.90 7.10
CA SER A 361 -0.97 6.63 6.25
C SER A 361 -0.21 5.38 6.70
N ASN A 362 0.31 4.66 5.71
CA ASN A 362 1.07 3.42 5.86
C ASN A 362 2.53 3.66 6.26
N GLN A 363 2.94 4.93 6.40
CA GLN A 363 4.31 5.33 6.66
C GLN A 363 4.52 5.49 8.17
N ASP A 364 5.57 4.91 8.74
CA ASP A 364 5.91 5.03 10.17
C ASP A 364 6.54 6.38 10.52
N ARG A 365 5.74 7.44 10.40
CA ARG A 365 6.09 8.79 10.83
C ARG A 365 5.25 9.23 12.02
N ASN A 366 5.90 9.92 12.95
CA ASN A 366 5.26 10.45 14.15
C ASN A 366 4.38 11.65 13.77
N ILE A 367 3.21 11.75 14.42
CA ILE A 367 2.44 12.99 14.47
C ILE A 367 2.57 13.55 15.88
N PHE A 368 2.95 14.82 15.98
CA PHE A 368 3.09 15.51 17.26
C PHE A 368 1.82 16.31 17.57
N MET A 369 1.40 16.27 18.83
CA MET A 369 0.25 16.99 19.34
C MET A 369 0.73 17.89 20.48
N ASP A 370 0.52 19.19 20.38
CA ASP A 370 0.89 20.14 21.43
C ASP A 370 -0.34 20.96 21.83
N LEU A 371 -0.70 20.91 23.12
CA LEU A 371 -1.82 21.64 23.69
C LEU A 371 -1.33 22.90 24.39
N PHE A 372 -1.95 24.04 24.08
CA PHE A 372 -1.64 25.35 24.62
C PHE A 372 -2.83 25.89 25.42
N ALA A 373 -2.53 26.48 26.58
CA ALA A 373 -3.51 27.26 27.34
C ALA A 373 -3.82 28.58 26.62
N PRO A 374 -4.97 29.22 26.92
CA PRO A 374 -5.34 30.50 26.32
C PRO A 374 -4.26 31.56 26.51
N GLY A 375 -3.67 32.05 25.41
CA GLY A 375 -2.66 33.12 25.41
C GLY A 375 -1.23 32.68 25.78
N ASP A 376 -1.00 31.38 26.03
CA ASP A 376 0.34 30.84 26.30
C ASP A 376 1.04 30.42 25.01
N SER A 377 2.36 30.66 24.96
CA SER A 377 3.23 30.26 23.85
C SER A 377 3.96 28.94 24.08
N ASN A 378 3.86 28.36 25.27
CA ASN A 378 4.43 27.05 25.61
C ASN A 378 3.32 26.02 25.75
N PRO A 379 3.52 24.78 25.28
CA PRO A 379 2.54 23.73 25.46
C PRO A 379 2.43 23.34 26.93
N ILE A 380 1.20 23.19 27.41
CA ILE A 380 0.86 22.67 28.74
C ILE A 380 0.81 21.14 28.76
N ALA A 381 0.64 20.51 27.59
CA ALA A 381 0.70 19.07 27.41
C ALA A 381 1.15 18.76 25.97
N SER A 382 1.91 17.68 25.80
CA SER A 382 2.37 17.21 24.49
C SER A 382 2.20 15.70 24.37
N GLY A 383 1.82 15.25 23.19
CA GLY A 383 1.63 13.84 22.84
C GLY A 383 2.27 13.50 21.50
N VAL A 384 2.47 12.21 21.26
CA VAL A 384 2.98 11.72 19.97
C VAL A 384 2.24 10.45 19.57
N SER A 385 1.74 10.42 18.34
CA SER A 385 1.23 9.20 17.72
C SER A 385 2.39 8.41 17.14
N ARG A 386 2.68 7.24 17.73
CA ARG A 386 3.69 6.29 17.26
C ARG A 386 2.96 5.10 16.64
N GLY A 387 2.81 5.10 15.32
CA GLY A 387 2.03 4.10 14.59
C GLY A 387 0.63 4.62 14.24
N SER A 388 -0.38 3.76 14.36
CA SER A 388 -1.74 4.08 13.88
C SER A 388 -2.55 4.98 14.81
N TYR A 389 -2.21 5.05 16.10
CA TYR A 389 -2.97 5.79 17.11
C TYR A 389 -2.06 6.56 18.07
N GLY A 390 -2.57 7.67 18.59
CA GLY A 390 -1.97 8.42 19.69
C GLY A 390 -3.05 9.11 20.51
N ASP A 391 -2.82 9.23 21.81
CA ASP A 391 -3.74 9.91 22.73
C ASP A 391 -2.99 11.00 23.50
N LEU A 392 -3.68 12.08 23.81
CA LEU A 392 -3.23 13.17 24.67
C LEU A 392 -4.35 13.51 25.66
N GLU A 393 -4.17 13.10 26.91
CA GLU A 393 -5.03 13.50 28.01
C GLU A 393 -4.57 14.84 28.58
N PHE A 394 -5.52 15.67 28.96
CA PHE A 394 -5.21 16.99 29.52
C PHE A 394 -6.15 17.38 30.64
N VAL A 395 -5.61 18.16 31.57
CA VAL A 395 -6.37 18.94 32.55
C VAL A 395 -6.00 20.41 32.33
N GLY A 396 -6.94 21.17 31.77
CA GLY A 396 -6.83 22.60 31.55
C GLY A 396 -6.58 23.34 32.86
N ALA A 397 -5.47 24.09 32.91
CA ALA A 397 -5.06 24.83 34.09
C ALA A 397 -5.91 26.09 34.36
N VAL A 398 -6.55 26.62 33.32
CA VAL A 398 -7.29 27.89 33.30
C VAL A 398 -8.55 27.78 32.44
N ASP A 399 -9.56 28.59 32.74
CA ASP A 399 -10.77 28.66 31.93
C ASP A 399 -10.50 29.47 30.66
N GLY A 400 -10.97 28.98 29.51
CA GLY A 400 -10.80 29.64 28.22
C GLY A 400 -10.56 28.63 27.09
N ASP A 401 -10.58 29.12 25.86
CA ASP A 401 -10.40 28.28 24.68
C ASP A 401 -8.92 27.89 24.55
N HIS A 402 -8.67 26.59 24.51
CA HIS A 402 -7.34 26.04 24.35
C HIS A 402 -7.03 25.86 22.87
N HIS A 403 -5.75 25.82 22.52
CA HIS A 403 -5.32 25.57 21.15
C HIS A 403 -4.53 24.28 21.09
N LEU A 404 -4.83 23.45 20.10
CA LEU A 404 -4.07 22.25 19.79
C LEU A 404 -3.34 22.49 18.49
N ARG A 405 -2.05 22.20 18.47
CA ARG A 405 -1.25 22.16 17.27
C ARG A 405 -0.96 20.72 16.89
N ILE A 406 -1.26 20.35 15.66
CA ILE A 406 -0.86 19.08 15.06
C ILE A 406 0.30 19.37 14.11
N ARG A 407 1.42 18.66 14.30
CA ARG A 407 2.58 18.78 13.43
C ARG A 407 2.90 17.44 12.77
N GLY A 408 2.88 17.44 11.45
CA GLY A 408 3.26 16.31 10.62
C GLY A 408 4.77 16.15 10.40
N ALA A 409 5.14 15.20 9.52
CA ALA A 409 6.51 15.04 9.06
C ALA A 409 6.86 16.14 8.04
N ALA A 410 8.12 16.56 7.95
CA ALA A 410 8.53 17.68 7.10
C ALA A 410 8.53 17.42 5.60
N ASP A 411 8.43 16.15 5.21
CA ASP A 411 8.61 15.68 3.84
C ASP A 411 7.39 14.93 3.31
N GLN A 412 6.31 14.81 4.09
CA GLN A 412 5.14 14.03 3.67
C GLN A 412 3.81 14.65 4.10
N THR A 413 2.83 14.53 3.21
CA THR A 413 1.42 14.77 3.52
C THR A 413 0.88 13.62 4.38
N LEU A 414 0.25 13.95 5.51
CA LEU A 414 -0.32 12.96 6.43
C LEU A 414 -1.83 13.09 6.49
N ARG A 415 -2.54 11.97 6.35
CA ARG A 415 -3.98 11.90 6.62
C ARG A 415 -4.22 11.32 8.00
N TYR A 416 -5.02 12.02 8.80
CA TYR A 416 -5.36 11.60 10.14
C TYR A 416 -6.80 11.94 10.47
N GLN A 417 -7.30 11.30 11.52
CA GLN A 417 -8.58 11.63 12.13
C GLN A 417 -8.31 12.11 13.54
N LEU A 418 -8.88 13.24 13.89
CA LEU A 418 -8.80 13.78 15.24
C LEU A 418 -10.16 13.62 15.91
N GLN A 419 -10.10 13.22 17.18
CA GLN A 419 -11.27 13.03 18.02
C GLN A 419 -11.06 13.78 19.33
N LEU A 420 -11.98 14.70 19.61
CA LEU A 420 -12.00 15.45 20.86
C LEU A 420 -13.11 14.89 21.74
N LEU A 421 -12.71 14.33 22.87
CA LEU A 421 -13.59 13.70 23.82
C LEU A 421 -13.69 14.55 25.08
N GLY A 422 -14.92 14.68 25.58
CA GLY A 422 -15.20 15.31 26.87
C GLY A 422 -14.61 14.51 28.04
N PRO A 423 -14.89 14.93 29.29
CA PRO A 423 -14.42 14.22 30.47
C PRO A 423 -14.99 12.79 30.51
N PRO A 424 -14.23 11.81 31.02
CA PRO A 424 -14.70 10.43 31.09
C PRO A 424 -15.92 10.29 32.00
N PRO A 425 -16.84 9.35 31.70
CA PRO A 425 -17.97 9.02 32.58
C PRO A 425 -17.51 8.57 33.98
N ILE A 426 -18.37 8.74 34.99
CA ILE A 426 -18.01 8.41 36.38
C ILE A 426 -17.66 6.93 36.59
N ASN A 427 -18.26 6.04 35.79
CA ASN A 427 -18.09 4.60 35.85
C ASN A 427 -17.23 4.06 34.70
N ASP A 428 -16.40 4.90 34.12
CA ASP A 428 -15.42 4.55 33.09
C ASP A 428 -14.44 3.48 33.58
N LEU A 429 -13.73 3.73 34.69
CA LEU A 429 -12.69 2.81 35.16
C LEU A 429 -13.27 1.59 35.88
N CYS A 430 -12.62 0.43 35.70
CA CYS A 430 -12.87 -0.80 36.48
C CYS A 430 -12.80 -0.62 38.00
N ALA A 431 -12.09 0.42 38.47
CA ALA A 431 -11.97 0.74 39.90
C ALA A 431 -13.22 1.42 40.48
N ASN A 432 -14.11 1.98 39.64
CA ASN A 432 -15.29 2.70 40.07
C ASN A 432 -16.56 2.31 39.29
N PRO A 433 -16.92 1.02 39.20
CA PRO A 433 -18.09 0.58 38.44
C PRO A 433 -19.39 1.06 39.10
N GLN A 434 -20.40 1.35 38.28
CA GLN A 434 -21.74 1.68 38.78
C GLN A 434 -22.45 0.41 39.28
N ALA A 435 -22.90 0.41 40.53
CA ALA A 435 -23.51 -0.78 41.13
C ALA A 435 -24.94 -1.04 40.62
N ILE A 436 -25.16 -2.23 40.07
CA ILE A 436 -26.47 -2.86 39.86
C ILE A 436 -26.65 -3.87 41.00
N ARG A 437 -27.52 -3.53 41.96
CA ARG A 437 -27.69 -4.28 43.22
C ARG A 437 -29.16 -4.40 43.56
N ASP A 438 -29.48 -5.28 44.49
CA ASP A 438 -30.85 -5.48 44.97
C ASP A 438 -31.80 -5.90 43.83
N LEU A 439 -31.34 -6.77 42.94
CA LEU A 439 -32.17 -7.33 41.87
C LEU A 439 -33.28 -8.19 42.48
N VAL A 440 -34.53 -7.78 42.28
CA VAL A 440 -35.72 -8.50 42.74
C VAL A 440 -36.40 -9.15 41.52
N PRO A 441 -36.74 -10.45 41.58
CA PRO A 441 -37.48 -11.11 40.50
C PRO A 441 -38.72 -10.33 40.06
N GLY A 442 -38.81 -10.03 38.77
CA GLY A 442 -39.94 -9.30 38.17
C GLY A 442 -39.90 -7.78 38.31
N GLU A 443 -38.91 -7.20 39.00
CA GLU A 443 -38.70 -5.75 39.05
C GLU A 443 -37.61 -5.31 38.07
N GLU A 444 -37.86 -4.24 37.32
CA GLU A 444 -36.89 -3.64 36.39
C GLU A 444 -36.17 -2.47 37.06
N GLN A 445 -34.84 -2.43 36.91
CA GLN A 445 -34.01 -1.28 37.21
C GLN A 445 -33.61 -0.59 35.91
N VAL A 446 -33.62 0.74 35.91
CA VAL A 446 -33.31 1.55 34.73
C VAL A 446 -32.18 2.50 35.06
N PHE A 447 -31.14 2.49 34.23
CA PHE A 447 -29.98 3.35 34.33
C PHE A 447 -29.84 4.16 33.05
N THR A 448 -29.51 5.44 33.20
CA THR A 448 -29.06 6.28 32.09
C THR A 448 -27.55 6.46 32.20
N GLY A 449 -26.83 6.24 31.11
CA GLY A 449 -25.39 6.34 31.06
C GLY A 449 -24.91 6.91 29.73
N THR A 450 -23.60 7.04 29.59
CA THR A 450 -22.96 7.45 28.33
C THR A 450 -21.61 6.78 28.20
N THR A 451 -21.24 6.36 26.99
CA THR A 451 -19.87 5.94 26.65
C THR A 451 -19.06 7.08 26.03
N ALA A 452 -19.65 8.27 25.90
CA ALA A 452 -18.93 9.43 25.39
C ALA A 452 -17.76 9.79 26.32
N GLY A 453 -16.55 9.81 25.77
CA GLY A 453 -15.33 10.10 26.52
C GLY A 453 -14.75 8.95 27.35
N ALA A 454 -15.35 7.77 27.30
CA ALA A 454 -14.87 6.58 28.02
C ALA A 454 -13.50 6.07 27.53
N HIS A 455 -12.71 5.50 28.43
CA HIS A 455 -11.45 4.81 28.17
C HIS A 455 -11.68 3.34 27.81
N ASP A 456 -10.68 2.72 27.17
CA ASP A 456 -10.63 1.28 26.99
C ASP A 456 -10.09 0.66 28.28
N ASN A 457 -10.96 -0.01 29.05
CA ASN A 457 -10.57 -0.70 30.28
C ASN A 457 -10.70 -2.22 30.15
N THR A 458 -11.57 -2.68 29.26
CA THR A 458 -11.96 -4.06 29.05
C THR A 458 -12.08 -4.34 27.57
N GLN A 459 -11.61 -5.52 27.14
CA GLN A 459 -11.82 -5.96 25.77
C GLN A 459 -12.85 -7.07 25.73
N SER A 460 -13.89 -6.86 24.91
CA SER A 460 -14.88 -7.88 24.57
C SER A 460 -14.59 -8.55 23.22
N ARG A 461 -15.01 -9.81 23.07
CA ARG A 461 -14.96 -10.51 21.77
C ARG A 461 -15.94 -9.94 20.75
N CYS A 462 -17.02 -9.33 21.21
CA CYS A 462 -18.05 -8.74 20.35
C CYS A 462 -17.80 -7.23 20.10
N GLY A 463 -16.83 -6.62 20.82
CA GLY A 463 -16.52 -5.19 20.79
C GLY A 463 -15.39 -4.82 19.83
N GLY A 464 -15.12 -3.51 19.72
CA GLY A 464 -13.97 -2.99 18.98
C GLY A 464 -12.69 -3.05 19.82
N VAL A 465 -11.54 -3.34 19.21
CA VAL A 465 -10.24 -3.21 19.89
C VAL A 465 -10.04 -1.75 20.30
N GLN A 466 -9.66 -1.44 21.55
CA GLN A 466 -9.50 -0.04 22.02
C GLN A 466 -10.78 0.80 21.95
N ALA A 467 -11.93 0.14 22.03
CA ALA A 467 -13.21 0.80 22.20
C ALA A 467 -13.32 1.41 23.61
N GLY A 468 -13.99 2.56 23.72
CA GLY A 468 -14.30 3.12 25.04
C GLY A 468 -15.45 2.36 25.70
N ASP A 469 -15.30 2.06 26.98
CA ASP A 469 -16.25 1.27 27.78
C ASP A 469 -16.63 1.91 29.11
N VAL A 470 -17.80 1.57 29.62
CA VAL A 470 -18.19 1.91 31.00
C VAL A 470 -18.65 0.67 31.76
N GLN A 471 -18.37 0.68 33.05
CA GLN A 471 -18.38 -0.50 33.89
C GLN A 471 -19.54 -0.47 34.88
N TYR A 472 -20.19 -1.62 35.02
CA TYR A 472 -21.23 -1.87 36.00
C TYR A 472 -20.88 -3.10 36.84
N LEU A 473 -21.20 -3.05 38.13
CA LEU A 473 -21.01 -4.16 39.05
C LEU A 473 -22.37 -4.81 39.33
N VAL A 474 -22.58 -6.03 38.85
CA VAL A 474 -23.85 -6.75 38.97
C VAL A 474 -23.79 -7.68 40.17
N ARG A 475 -24.63 -7.44 41.17
CA ARG A 475 -24.80 -8.33 42.32
C ARG A 475 -26.05 -9.18 42.15
N VAL A 476 -25.84 -10.48 41.94
CA VAL A 476 -26.90 -11.48 41.84
C VAL A 476 -27.23 -12.02 43.23
N PRO A 477 -28.49 -11.97 43.68
CA PRO A 477 -28.87 -12.42 45.01
C PRO A 477 -28.75 -13.94 45.17
N GLU A 478 -28.82 -14.40 46.42
CA GLU A 478 -28.83 -15.82 46.76
C GLU A 478 -29.93 -16.58 46.00
N GLY A 479 -29.58 -17.73 45.42
CA GLY A 479 -30.45 -18.52 44.54
C GLY A 479 -30.21 -18.31 43.03
N GLY A 480 -29.59 -17.19 42.64
CA GLY A 480 -29.36 -16.87 41.23
C GLY A 480 -30.64 -16.58 40.44
N GLY A 481 -30.50 -16.37 39.13
CA GLY A 481 -31.62 -16.07 38.24
C GLY A 481 -31.19 -15.92 36.79
N VAL A 482 -32.17 -15.81 35.89
CA VAL A 482 -31.91 -15.35 34.52
C VAL A 482 -32.00 -13.83 34.53
N ILE A 483 -30.90 -13.16 34.21
CA ILE A 483 -30.80 -11.71 34.17
C ILE A 483 -30.86 -11.27 32.71
N ARG A 484 -31.71 -10.28 32.47
CA ARG A 484 -31.90 -9.65 31.17
C ARG A 484 -31.37 -8.22 31.23
N PHE A 485 -30.40 -7.93 30.38
CA PHE A 485 -29.84 -6.60 30.16
C PHE A 485 -30.32 -6.11 28.79
N GLY A 486 -31.21 -5.13 28.79
CA GLY A 486 -31.63 -4.43 27.57
C GLY A 486 -30.89 -3.10 27.45
N LEU A 487 -30.13 -2.93 26.38
CA LEU A 487 -29.44 -1.68 26.07
C LEU A 487 -30.16 -0.95 24.95
N GLU A 488 -30.48 0.31 25.18
CA GLU A 488 -31.09 1.21 24.21
C GLU A 488 -30.16 2.42 24.00
N PRO A 489 -29.30 2.38 22.97
CA PRO A 489 -28.45 3.51 22.61
C PRO A 489 -29.26 4.66 22.01
N SER A 490 -28.76 5.88 22.15
CA SER A 490 -29.32 7.03 21.45
C SER A 490 -29.22 6.87 19.92
N PRO A 491 -30.10 7.52 19.13
CA PRO A 491 -30.10 7.37 17.68
C PRO A 491 -28.73 7.63 17.05
N GLY A 492 -28.24 6.66 16.26
CA GLY A 492 -26.94 6.76 15.57
C GLY A 492 -25.74 6.30 16.38
N VAL A 493 -25.93 5.91 17.65
CA VAL A 493 -24.89 5.30 18.48
C VAL A 493 -24.99 3.78 18.36
N ASN A 494 -23.84 3.12 18.16
CA ASN A 494 -23.75 1.66 18.14
C ASN A 494 -22.88 1.20 19.31
N LEU A 495 -23.54 0.63 20.30
CA LEU A 495 -22.94 0.10 21.52
C LEU A 495 -23.08 -1.42 21.51
N MET A 496 -22.50 -2.06 22.52
CA MET A 496 -22.63 -3.48 22.74
C MET A 496 -22.55 -3.79 24.24
N LEU A 497 -22.90 -5.01 24.63
CA LEU A 497 -22.78 -5.49 26.00
C LEU A 497 -21.79 -6.64 26.12
N SER A 498 -20.97 -6.63 27.17
CA SER A 498 -20.21 -7.80 27.58
C SER A 498 -20.36 -8.05 29.08
N LEU A 499 -20.47 -9.32 29.46
CA LEU A 499 -20.54 -9.77 30.84
C LEU A 499 -19.32 -10.63 31.16
N THR A 500 -18.62 -10.28 32.22
CA THR A 500 -17.40 -10.93 32.69
C THR A 500 -17.54 -11.34 34.17
N THR A 501 -16.71 -12.28 34.60
CA THR A 501 -16.66 -12.73 36.02
C THR A 501 -16.25 -11.61 36.97
N HIS A 502 -15.37 -10.72 36.53
CA HIS A 502 -15.02 -9.45 37.15
C HIS A 502 -14.48 -8.53 36.06
N CYS A 503 -14.32 -7.24 36.34
CA CYS A 503 -13.83 -6.29 35.34
C CYS A 503 -12.45 -6.73 34.79
N GLY A 504 -12.35 -6.85 33.47
CA GLY A 504 -11.16 -7.36 32.76
C GLY A 504 -10.91 -8.88 32.91
N GLY A 505 -11.83 -9.63 33.50
CA GLY A 505 -11.76 -11.08 33.67
C GLY A 505 -12.30 -11.86 32.47
N ASP A 506 -12.50 -13.16 32.66
CA ASP A 506 -13.04 -14.02 31.62
C ASP A 506 -14.45 -13.58 31.20
N GLU A 507 -14.62 -13.39 29.89
CA GLU A 507 -15.91 -13.07 29.28
C GLU A 507 -16.82 -14.30 29.28
N LEU A 508 -17.98 -14.13 29.89
CA LEU A 508 -19.04 -15.13 29.98
C LEU A 508 -19.96 -15.03 28.77
N TYR A 509 -20.39 -13.81 28.47
CA TYR A 509 -21.33 -13.50 27.39
C TYR A 509 -20.94 -12.18 26.75
N CYS A 510 -21.19 -12.06 25.45
CA CYS A 510 -21.20 -10.78 24.77
C CYS A 510 -22.31 -10.75 23.73
N ASP A 511 -22.88 -9.57 23.50
CA ASP A 511 -23.96 -9.33 22.55
C ASP A 511 -23.75 -7.99 21.83
N ASN A 512 -24.02 -7.94 20.53
CA ASN A 512 -23.78 -6.77 19.65
C ASN A 512 -24.88 -6.61 18.56
N ASP A 513 -26.05 -7.19 18.80
CA ASP A 513 -27.30 -6.99 18.02
C ASP A 513 -28.44 -7.97 18.43
N GLY A 514 -28.46 -8.48 19.66
CA GLY A 514 -29.50 -9.41 20.13
C GLY A 514 -30.91 -8.81 20.21
N GLY A 515 -31.06 -7.49 20.05
CA GLY A 515 -32.33 -6.77 20.05
C GLY A 515 -32.83 -6.34 18.66
N VAL A 516 -33.84 -5.45 18.63
CA VAL A 516 -34.34 -4.88 17.37
C VAL A 516 -33.54 -3.63 17.03
N GLY A 517 -32.89 -3.62 15.86
CA GLY A 517 -32.15 -2.45 15.38
C GLY A 517 -30.74 -2.37 15.98
N LEU A 518 -30.40 -1.25 16.63
CA LEU A 518 -29.13 -1.03 17.34
C LEU A 518 -29.25 -1.30 18.85
N ASN A 519 -30.36 -1.89 19.28
CA ASN A 519 -30.56 -2.26 20.68
C ASN A 519 -29.92 -3.62 20.93
N ASP A 520 -29.27 -3.76 22.07
CA ASP A 520 -28.68 -5.02 22.49
C ASP A 520 -29.51 -5.67 23.59
N LEU A 521 -29.49 -6.99 23.59
CA LEU A 521 -30.20 -7.80 24.56
C LEU A 521 -29.33 -8.98 24.99
N LEU A 522 -28.77 -8.86 26.18
CA LEU A 522 -28.00 -9.93 26.80
C LEU A 522 -28.85 -10.61 27.87
N GLU A 523 -29.16 -11.89 27.67
CA GLU A 523 -29.79 -12.75 28.69
C GLU A 523 -28.76 -13.75 29.22
N ALA A 524 -28.53 -13.72 30.53
CA ALA A 524 -27.54 -14.56 31.19
C ALA A 524 -28.17 -15.29 32.37
N ASP A 525 -28.04 -16.63 32.40
CA ASP A 525 -28.39 -17.41 33.59
C ASP A 525 -27.20 -17.44 34.55
N LEU A 526 -27.32 -16.73 35.66
CA LEU A 526 -26.23 -16.50 36.60
C LEU A 526 -26.52 -17.09 37.97
N ASP A 527 -25.51 -17.73 38.55
CA ASP A 527 -25.53 -18.09 39.97
C ASP A 527 -25.33 -16.85 40.85
N ALA A 528 -25.73 -16.99 42.11
CA ALA A 528 -25.54 -15.95 43.12
C ALA A 528 -24.06 -15.53 43.18
N GLY A 529 -23.79 -14.23 43.13
CA GLY A 529 -22.42 -13.75 42.98
C GLY A 529 -22.31 -12.29 42.58
N ILE A 530 -21.09 -11.90 42.22
CA ILE A 530 -20.76 -10.57 41.73
C ILE A 530 -20.10 -10.74 40.36
N TYR A 531 -20.59 -9.99 39.38
CA TYR A 531 -20.12 -10.00 37.99
C TYR A 531 -19.87 -8.56 37.53
N ALA A 532 -19.15 -8.38 36.44
CA ALA A 532 -18.98 -7.09 35.79
C ALA A 532 -19.69 -7.07 34.43
N LEU A 533 -20.47 -6.03 34.19
CA LEU A 533 -21.10 -5.76 32.90
C LEU A 533 -20.44 -4.52 32.32
N SER A 534 -19.97 -4.62 31.07
CA SER A 534 -19.38 -3.49 30.34
C SER A 534 -20.33 -3.10 29.21
N VAL A 535 -20.59 -1.80 29.10
CA VAL A 535 -21.25 -1.20 27.94
C VAL A 535 -20.15 -0.60 27.09
N ASP A 536 -19.96 -1.14 25.89
CA ASP A 536 -18.79 -0.87 25.06
C ASP A 536 -19.19 -0.19 23.76
N THR A 537 -18.23 0.49 23.13
CA THR A 537 -18.44 1.02 21.79
C THR A 537 -18.06 -0.02 20.74
N ARG A 538 -18.79 -0.08 19.61
CA ARG A 538 -18.51 -1.10 18.59
C ARG A 538 -17.16 -0.93 17.87
N SER A 539 -16.54 0.25 17.93
CA SER A 539 -15.36 0.58 17.12
C SER A 539 -14.29 1.30 17.93
N SER A 540 -13.03 0.94 17.65
CA SER A 540 -11.78 1.49 18.24
C SER A 540 -11.66 3.01 18.28
N PHE A 541 -12.40 3.71 17.44
CA PHE A 541 -12.35 5.17 17.28
C PHE A 541 -13.75 5.79 17.22
N ALA A 542 -14.74 5.13 17.82
CA ALA A 542 -16.06 5.69 18.00
C ALA A 542 -16.04 6.75 19.12
N VAL A 543 -16.94 7.73 19.01
CA VAL A 543 -17.12 8.75 20.05
C VAL A 543 -17.85 8.18 21.27
N GLY A 544 -18.68 7.15 21.06
CA GLY A 544 -19.65 6.72 22.05
C GLY A 544 -20.87 7.64 22.06
N GLY A 545 -21.72 7.45 23.06
CA GLY A 545 -22.91 8.28 23.23
C GLY A 545 -23.80 7.79 24.36
N ASP A 546 -24.91 8.51 24.55
CA ASP A 546 -25.83 8.26 25.65
C ASP A 546 -26.66 6.99 25.40
N PHE A 547 -27.02 6.29 26.47
CA PHE A 547 -27.81 5.08 26.43
C PHE A 547 -28.72 4.94 27.66
N THR A 548 -29.75 4.10 27.51
CA THR A 548 -30.55 3.58 28.63
C THR A 548 -30.29 2.09 28.79
N LEU A 549 -29.87 1.67 29.98
CA LEU A 549 -29.69 0.26 30.35
C LEU A 549 -30.84 -0.17 31.27
N ARG A 550 -31.60 -1.18 30.84
CA ARG A 550 -32.67 -1.82 31.61
C ARG A 550 -32.21 -3.17 32.09
N VAL A 551 -32.34 -3.42 33.38
CA VAL A 551 -31.92 -4.68 34.00
C VAL A 551 -33.11 -5.27 34.73
N SER A 552 -33.45 -6.49 34.38
CA SER A 552 -34.48 -7.26 35.08
C SER A 552 -33.98 -8.68 35.33
N MET A 553 -34.57 -9.33 36.31
CA MET A 553 -34.24 -10.71 36.64
C MET A 553 -35.52 -11.52 36.81
N THR A 554 -35.49 -12.78 36.40
CA THR A 554 -36.53 -13.75 36.76
C THR A 554 -36.07 -14.60 37.94
N GLY A 555 -37.03 -15.12 38.71
CA GLY A 555 -36.71 -15.89 39.91
C GLY A 555 -36.08 -17.25 39.59
N PRO A 556 -35.45 -17.89 40.59
CA PRO A 556 -34.77 -19.17 40.41
C PRO A 556 -35.67 -20.28 39.86
N GLU A 557 -36.99 -20.18 40.03
CA GLU A 557 -37.99 -21.09 39.48
C GLU A 557 -38.05 -21.12 37.94
N THR A 558 -37.57 -20.06 37.28
CA THR A 558 -37.52 -19.97 35.82
C THR A 558 -36.19 -20.45 35.23
N ARG A 559 -35.19 -20.71 36.09
CA ARG A 559 -33.90 -21.23 35.66
C ARG A 559 -34.07 -22.65 35.13
N ALA A 560 -33.35 -22.98 34.07
CA ALA A 560 -33.31 -24.35 33.59
C ALA A 560 -32.73 -25.28 34.67
N PRO A 561 -33.26 -26.50 34.83
CA PRO A 561 -32.76 -27.42 35.84
C PRO A 561 -31.27 -27.71 35.64
N PHE A 562 -30.50 -27.62 36.74
CA PHE A 562 -29.09 -27.96 36.72
C PHE A 562 -28.90 -29.47 36.83
N VAL A 563 -28.15 -30.04 35.91
CA VAL A 563 -27.83 -31.46 35.84
C VAL A 563 -26.31 -31.59 35.76
N HIS A 564 -25.68 -32.08 36.82
CA HIS A 564 -24.25 -32.38 36.78
C HIS A 564 -23.99 -33.53 35.82
N GLY A 565 -23.10 -33.32 34.83
CA GLY A 565 -22.58 -34.39 34.00
C GLY A 565 -21.82 -35.42 34.85
N ALA A 566 -21.86 -36.68 34.46
CA ALA A 566 -21.00 -37.69 35.09
C ALA A 566 -19.57 -37.59 34.53
N ASP A 567 -18.57 -37.75 35.40
CA ASP A 567 -17.15 -37.87 35.03
C ASP A 567 -16.88 -39.30 34.52
N GLY A 568 -16.91 -39.46 33.20
CA GLY A 568 -16.83 -40.76 32.55
C GLY A 568 -18.16 -41.54 32.51
N CYS A 569 -18.22 -42.57 31.68
CA CYS A 569 -19.40 -43.40 31.56
C CYS A 569 -19.44 -44.54 32.60
N THR A 570 -19.75 -44.20 33.84
CA THR A 570 -19.92 -45.18 34.93
C THR A 570 -21.37 -45.28 35.38
N GLY A 571 -21.80 -46.52 35.68
CA GLY A 571 -22.99 -46.99 36.40
C GLY A 571 -24.33 -46.23 36.32
N THR A 572 -24.34 -44.94 36.66
CA THR A 572 -25.54 -44.11 36.74
C THR A 572 -25.28 -42.77 36.06
N LEU A 573 -25.59 -42.69 34.77
CA LEU A 573 -25.57 -41.41 34.04
C LEU A 573 -26.78 -40.56 34.42
N PRO A 574 -26.62 -39.24 34.56
CA PRO A 574 -27.72 -38.31 34.80
C PRO A 574 -28.69 -38.34 33.61
N ILE A 575 -29.98 -38.47 33.90
CA ILE A 575 -31.01 -38.53 32.86
C ILE A 575 -31.43 -37.11 32.49
N ILE A 576 -31.35 -36.78 31.20
CA ILE A 576 -31.96 -35.58 30.66
C ILE A 576 -33.47 -35.80 30.60
N PRO A 577 -34.27 -35.00 31.33
CA PRO A 577 -35.71 -35.12 31.28
C PRO A 577 -36.20 -34.65 29.91
N LEU A 578 -36.79 -35.56 29.13
CA LEU A 578 -37.44 -35.23 27.86
C LEU A 578 -38.97 -35.20 28.06
N PRO A 579 -39.70 -34.33 27.34
CA PRO A 579 -41.16 -34.26 27.46
C PRO A 579 -41.78 -35.60 27.06
N GLN A 580 -42.63 -36.17 27.92
CA GLN A 580 -43.25 -37.45 27.64
C GLN A 580 -44.35 -37.30 26.57
N ASN A 581 -44.23 -38.06 25.47
CA ASN A 581 -45.24 -38.22 24.43
C ASN A 581 -45.67 -36.95 23.65
N GLN A 582 -44.88 -35.87 23.69
CA GLN A 582 -45.10 -34.67 22.89
C GLN A 582 -43.81 -34.22 22.20
N LEU A 583 -43.93 -33.54 21.06
CA LEU A 583 -42.83 -32.72 20.54
C LEU A 583 -42.64 -31.57 21.53
N GLY A 584 -41.43 -31.39 22.03
CA GLY A 584 -41.13 -30.33 22.98
C GLY A 584 -39.63 -30.20 23.19
N GLU A 585 -39.25 -29.07 23.77
CA GLU A 585 -37.87 -28.72 24.09
C GLU A 585 -37.60 -28.97 25.57
N SER A 586 -36.35 -29.27 25.90
CA SER A 586 -35.88 -29.33 27.28
C SER A 586 -34.53 -28.67 27.37
N ILE A 587 -34.52 -27.51 28.05
CA ILE A 587 -33.32 -26.74 28.31
C ILE A 587 -32.82 -27.13 29.70
N LEU A 588 -31.53 -27.41 29.80
CA LEU A 588 -30.86 -27.78 31.04
C LEU A 588 -29.53 -27.08 31.14
N ARG A 589 -28.99 -27.03 32.34
CA ARG A 589 -27.69 -26.40 32.62
C ARG A 589 -26.74 -27.44 33.15
N SER A 590 -25.48 -27.30 32.81
CA SER A 590 -24.43 -28.16 33.32
C SER A 590 -23.10 -27.41 33.40
N THR A 591 -22.11 -28.03 34.03
CA THR A 591 -20.75 -27.51 34.15
C THR A 591 -19.75 -28.62 33.83
N PHE A 592 -18.59 -28.26 33.31
CA PHE A 592 -17.43 -29.14 33.21
C PHE A 592 -16.57 -29.15 34.47
N GLU A 593 -16.92 -28.34 35.47
CA GLU A 593 -16.19 -28.26 36.73
C GLU A 593 -16.15 -29.61 37.44
N GLY A 594 -14.93 -30.04 37.78
CA GLY A 594 -14.69 -31.32 38.45
C GLY A 594 -14.75 -32.56 37.55
N LEU A 595 -14.89 -32.40 36.22
CA LEU A 595 -14.89 -33.49 35.25
C LEU A 595 -13.50 -33.67 34.62
N GLY A 596 -13.15 -34.90 34.28
CA GLY A 596 -11.91 -35.26 33.58
C GLY A 596 -12.13 -35.47 32.08
N ASP A 597 -11.03 -35.57 31.34
CA ASP A 597 -10.99 -36.03 29.95
C ASP A 597 -11.10 -37.56 29.96
N ALA A 598 -12.32 -38.06 29.76
CA ALA A 598 -12.69 -39.45 29.95
C ALA A 598 -13.10 -40.15 28.65
N SER A 599 -13.23 -39.42 27.53
CA SER A 599 -13.59 -39.98 26.23
C SER A 599 -13.31 -39.05 25.04
N SER A 600 -12.63 -39.58 24.03
CA SER A 600 -12.53 -38.96 22.71
C SER A 600 -13.67 -39.39 21.78
N GLY A 601 -14.33 -38.43 21.11
CA GLY A 601 -15.33 -38.65 20.05
C GLY A 601 -14.73 -38.73 18.65
N SER A 602 -15.46 -39.34 17.70
CA SER A 602 -15.05 -39.53 16.30
C SER A 602 -14.96 -38.24 15.49
N CYS A 603 -15.76 -37.22 15.81
CA CYS A 603 -15.66 -35.88 15.21
C CYS A 603 -14.89 -34.87 16.08
N GLY A 604 -14.59 -35.21 17.33
CA GLY A 604 -13.86 -34.35 18.26
C GLY A 604 -12.33 -34.39 18.11
N PHE A 605 -11.79 -35.02 17.06
CA PHE A 605 -10.36 -35.19 16.73
C PHE A 605 -9.35 -34.55 17.71
N ASN A 606 -8.91 -35.32 18.72
CA ASN A 606 -7.87 -34.93 19.68
C ASN A 606 -8.18 -33.68 20.55
N LEU A 607 -9.45 -33.30 20.72
CA LEU A 607 -9.82 -32.34 21.77
C LEU A 607 -9.53 -32.98 23.12
N ALA A 608 -8.47 -32.52 23.79
CA ALA A 608 -8.17 -32.84 25.18
C ALA A 608 -8.93 -31.85 26.06
N GLY A 609 -10.02 -32.31 26.67
CA GLY A 609 -10.94 -31.47 27.44
C GLY A 609 -11.81 -32.29 28.39
N ALA A 610 -12.35 -31.65 29.42
CA ALA A 610 -13.23 -32.30 30.37
C ALA A 610 -14.55 -32.76 29.69
N ASP A 611 -15.01 -33.96 30.00
CA ASP A 611 -16.18 -34.58 29.37
C ASP A 611 -17.38 -34.68 30.32
N GLY A 612 -18.55 -34.25 29.84
CA GLY A 612 -19.82 -34.42 30.53
C GLY A 612 -20.66 -35.55 29.94
N PHE A 613 -20.94 -36.59 30.72
CA PHE A 613 -21.78 -37.71 30.25
C PHE A 613 -23.22 -37.58 30.74
N PHE A 614 -24.17 -37.74 29.81
CA PHE A 614 -25.61 -37.70 30.06
C PHE A 614 -26.32 -38.87 29.40
N ARG A 615 -27.50 -39.23 29.91
CA ARG A 615 -28.37 -40.25 29.35
C ARG A 615 -29.68 -39.65 28.86
N LEU A 616 -30.01 -39.93 27.61
CA LEU A 616 -31.35 -39.70 27.05
C LEU A 616 -32.18 -40.97 27.24
N SER A 617 -33.35 -40.86 27.89
CA SER A 617 -34.28 -41.98 28.05
C SER A 617 -35.43 -41.86 27.06
N LEU A 618 -35.30 -42.51 25.91
CA LEU A 618 -36.36 -42.58 24.89
C LEU A 618 -37.23 -43.82 25.11
N GLN A 619 -38.54 -43.63 25.26
CA GLN A 619 -39.51 -44.73 25.44
C GLN A 619 -39.87 -45.43 24.11
N GLU A 620 -39.63 -44.75 22.99
CA GLU A 620 -39.82 -45.25 21.63
C GLU A 620 -38.86 -44.56 20.66
N ALA A 621 -38.75 -45.04 19.42
CA ALA A 621 -37.88 -44.43 18.43
C ALA A 621 -38.35 -43.00 18.08
N ARG A 622 -37.47 -42.01 18.29
CA ARG A 622 -37.74 -40.58 18.06
C ARG A 622 -36.54 -39.91 17.42
N ARG A 623 -36.79 -38.81 16.69
CA ARG A 623 -35.73 -37.90 16.24
C ARG A 623 -35.46 -36.89 17.36
N VAL A 624 -34.21 -36.80 17.81
CA VAL A 624 -33.77 -35.85 18.82
C VAL A 624 -32.80 -34.88 18.15
N GLN A 625 -33.00 -33.59 18.37
CA GLN A 625 -32.02 -32.56 18.05
C GLN A 625 -31.38 -32.11 19.36
N LEU A 626 -30.06 -32.08 19.39
CA LEU A 626 -29.28 -31.59 20.52
C LEU A 626 -28.55 -30.34 20.03
N GLU A 627 -28.64 -29.27 20.81
CA GLU A 627 -27.95 -28.02 20.55
C GLU A 627 -27.28 -27.61 21.86
N VAL A 628 -25.98 -27.27 21.78
CA VAL A 628 -25.27 -26.68 22.91
C VAL A 628 -24.72 -25.34 22.44
N PRO A 629 -25.33 -24.22 22.84
CA PRO A 629 -24.80 -22.90 22.51
C PRO A 629 -23.49 -22.71 23.27
N SER A 630 -22.37 -22.56 22.55
CA SER A 630 -21.09 -22.25 23.20
C SER A 630 -20.25 -21.29 22.39
N SER A 631 -19.49 -20.48 23.10
CA SER A 631 -18.45 -19.58 22.57
C SER A 631 -17.07 -20.27 22.43
N GLY A 632 -17.01 -21.61 22.56
CA GLY A 632 -15.79 -22.41 22.59
C GLY A 632 -15.78 -23.58 21.59
N ARG A 633 -14.65 -24.28 21.48
CA ARG A 633 -14.55 -25.52 20.68
C ARG A 633 -15.05 -26.69 21.51
N MET A 634 -16.29 -27.12 21.25
CA MET A 634 -16.87 -28.31 21.85
C MET A 634 -17.28 -29.29 20.75
N ALA A 635 -17.32 -30.58 21.09
CA ALA A 635 -17.90 -31.62 20.25
C ALA A 635 -19.02 -32.31 21.01
N ILE A 636 -20.11 -32.63 20.31
CA ILE A 636 -21.23 -33.38 20.89
C ILE A 636 -21.33 -34.70 20.16
N TYR A 637 -21.33 -35.81 20.88
CA TYR A 637 -21.50 -37.13 20.29
C TYR A 637 -22.52 -37.97 21.06
N VAL A 638 -23.28 -38.78 20.32
CA VAL A 638 -24.34 -39.63 20.85
C VAL A 638 -23.93 -41.08 20.69
N ARG A 639 -23.89 -41.82 21.81
CA ARG A 639 -23.56 -43.25 21.88
C ARG A 639 -24.70 -44.07 22.47
N LEU A 640 -24.66 -45.39 22.28
CA LEU A 640 -25.51 -46.29 23.04
C LEU A 640 -25.14 -46.20 24.52
N ALA A 641 -26.17 -46.14 25.37
CA ALA A 641 -26.03 -45.88 26.81
C ALA A 641 -25.27 -46.98 27.60
N ASP A 642 -24.95 -48.11 26.96
CA ASP A 642 -24.17 -49.17 27.57
C ASP A 642 -22.66 -48.88 27.57
N CYS A 643 -22.19 -47.85 26.85
CA CYS A 643 -20.81 -47.35 26.81
C CYS A 643 -19.73 -48.41 26.57
N ARG A 644 -20.12 -49.57 26.03
CA ARG A 644 -19.24 -50.73 25.80
C ARG A 644 -18.62 -50.73 24.40
N LEU A 645 -19.07 -49.84 23.52
CA LEU A 645 -18.59 -49.75 22.14
C LEU A 645 -18.21 -48.29 21.83
N PRO A 646 -17.03 -48.04 21.23
CA PRO A 646 -16.55 -46.70 20.89
C PRO A 646 -17.21 -46.13 19.61
N VAL A 647 -18.41 -46.61 19.25
CA VAL A 647 -19.05 -46.24 17.99
C VAL A 647 -20.07 -45.13 18.26
N ASP A 648 -19.78 -43.94 17.75
CA ASP A 648 -20.71 -42.81 17.75
C ASP A 648 -21.83 -43.06 16.75
N MET A 649 -23.09 -42.88 17.18
CA MET A 649 -24.26 -42.94 16.31
C MET A 649 -24.48 -41.62 15.57
N ALA A 650 -24.06 -40.52 16.18
CA ALA A 650 -24.07 -39.17 15.63
C ALA A 650 -22.99 -38.34 16.34
N CYS A 651 -22.41 -37.37 15.64
CA CYS A 651 -21.37 -36.50 16.16
C CYS A 651 -21.45 -35.14 15.45
N GLN A 652 -21.22 -34.04 16.17
CA GLN A 652 -21.14 -32.67 15.65
C GLN A 652 -19.95 -31.93 16.25
#